data_AF-M8BZE5-F1
#
_entry.id   AF-M8BZE5-F1
#
_cell.length_a   1.000
_cell.length_b   1.000
_cell.length_c   1.000
_cell.angle_alpha   90.00
_cell.angle_beta   90.00
_cell.angle_gamma   90.00
#
_symmetry.space_group_name_H-M   'P 1'
#
loop_
_entity.id
_entity.type
_entity.pdbx_description
1 polymer ?
#
loop_
_entity_poly.entity_id
_entity_poly.type
_entity_poly.pdbx_seq_one_letter_code
_entity_poly.pdbx_strand_id
1 'polypeptide(L)'
;MIAVKVLHSIPGLDNEQFAKEYQNLASLQHENIVQLVGYSHETLGEFRHHEGRMILVETIKRALCFEYMQNGNLESGYVPPEYIDAAIISIKFDIYSLGVVIIKLMTGPMGYFRSAEMSPEQFIELVHANWKKRLQTTSIYTLQQHSEQVKRCIEIALSCVDADRHKRPSIGAIINMLNETEGNKPGSVQMVIKNNKMAPLLEHKKKVMLQLACSDYTGDWPGLDLVAVLDISFGMFSPKMEKVQTALRFIMRKLSPIDRISIITFSGFVRELCSLRQMTAASQLDLDELIESLGDTHVHVYSESNIENALLVGVKVLAERKVSSGRVVAIMLMSASPSSWVGECSWTNVPVYTFGYGTNVSPRVLNSIAIASIGGMFSHVQDTDSGDLTIAFSQCLAGLLTISVQDLELMVAAVGGGSVIVNVTAGSYRRKHDASGLVTISFGDLYRREVRNVIVELHLPATVSERDADILKVSYSYTSSSSAGSLQFVAPPETLTVWRANMDELPLPMELHMEEVRLLMARTMMWPVVEDELKSQNMLKAIQSMLEDVELGDPLLRIEMLELMELCKTEETCMEHCRAYAYAYSSESSHYRQRFTMRGRNMEMLRLFATPRMDMYLEQAKKFHDDPTTPLPSADDDLEEEIGAHPIHVASREEEIKRLSLDVEDPTTMDAEDPTIPLSSHSREASSRRNANFFNMFTRRPFFR
;
A
#
# COMPACT_ATOMS: atom_id res chain seq x y z
N MET A 1 -22.74 -35.55 20.45
CA MET A 1 -21.50 -36.36 20.49
C MET A 1 -20.33 -35.41 20.30
N ILE A 2 -19.17 -35.70 20.92
CA ILE A 2 -17.95 -34.89 20.77
C ILE A 2 -16.91 -35.75 20.05
N ALA A 3 -16.30 -35.21 19.01
CA ALA A 3 -15.14 -35.82 18.36
C ALA A 3 -13.86 -35.32 19.07
N VAL A 4 -13.02 -36.24 19.54
CA VAL A 4 -11.77 -35.90 20.24
C VAL A 4 -10.59 -36.19 19.33
N LYS A 5 -9.79 -35.17 19.06
CA LYS A 5 -8.53 -35.27 18.31
C LYS A 5 -7.35 -35.16 19.26
N VAL A 6 -6.63 -36.26 19.46
CA VAL A 6 -5.40 -36.28 20.27
C VAL A 6 -4.24 -35.75 19.42
N LEU A 7 -3.47 -34.82 19.98
CA LEU A 7 -2.29 -34.25 19.34
C LEU A 7 -1.05 -34.97 19.86
N HIS A 8 -0.25 -35.53 18.94
CA HIS A 8 1.07 -36.07 19.26
C HIS A 8 2.08 -34.92 19.41
N SER A 9 3.27 -35.19 19.98
CA SER A 9 4.31 -34.17 20.17
C SER A 9 4.73 -33.55 18.83
N ILE A 10 4.58 -32.23 18.71
CA ILE A 10 4.92 -31.45 17.51
C ILE A 10 6.17 -30.62 17.85
N PRO A 11 7.32 -30.87 17.21
CA PRO A 11 8.52 -30.06 17.41
C PRO A 11 8.25 -28.60 17.05
N GLY A 12 8.57 -27.67 17.97
CA GLY A 12 8.42 -26.22 17.75
C GLY A 12 7.07 -25.62 18.16
N LEU A 13 6.09 -26.41 18.63
CA LEU A 13 4.81 -25.88 19.13
C LEU A 13 4.83 -25.75 20.67
N ASP A 14 5.24 -24.58 21.15
CA ASP A 14 5.23 -24.29 22.59
C ASP A 14 3.81 -24.09 23.16
N ASN A 15 3.72 -23.77 24.45
CA ASN A 15 2.43 -23.60 25.14
C ASN A 15 1.73 -22.29 24.74
N GLU A 16 2.47 -21.21 24.48
CA GLU A 16 1.90 -19.91 24.10
C GLU A 16 1.31 -19.97 22.70
N GLN A 17 2.04 -20.56 21.76
CA GLN A 17 1.61 -20.75 20.39
C GLN A 17 0.39 -21.69 20.32
N PHE A 18 0.36 -22.75 21.12
CA PHE A 18 -0.83 -23.61 21.20
C PHE A 18 -2.05 -22.86 21.75
N ALA A 19 -1.89 -22.02 22.78
CA ALA A 19 -2.98 -21.23 23.32
C ALA A 19 -3.50 -20.20 22.30
N LYS A 20 -2.60 -19.55 21.55
CA LYS A 20 -2.95 -18.61 20.48
C LYS A 20 -3.73 -19.29 19.35
N GLU A 21 -3.27 -20.43 18.87
CA GLU A 21 -3.96 -21.21 17.84
C GLU A 21 -5.32 -21.71 18.33
N TYR A 22 -5.42 -22.17 19.58
CA TYR A 22 -6.71 -22.54 20.17
C TYR A 22 -7.68 -21.36 20.17
N GLN A 23 -7.26 -20.17 20.59
CA GLN A 23 -8.12 -18.98 20.62
C GLN A 23 -8.57 -18.55 19.22
N ASN A 24 -7.67 -18.61 18.23
CA ASN A 24 -8.00 -18.34 16.83
C ASN A 24 -9.05 -19.30 16.30
N LEU A 25 -8.97 -20.59 16.65
CA LEU A 25 -9.94 -21.58 16.21
C LEU A 25 -11.26 -21.50 16.99
N ALA A 26 -11.20 -21.17 18.28
CA ALA A 26 -12.37 -21.04 19.14
C ALA A 26 -13.23 -19.81 18.80
N SER A 27 -12.64 -18.77 18.20
CA SER A 27 -13.36 -17.55 17.79
C SER A 27 -14.16 -17.71 16.50
N LEU A 28 -13.91 -18.77 15.72
CA LEU A 28 -14.62 -19.06 14.48
C LEU A 28 -16.04 -19.58 14.78
N GLN A 29 -17.02 -18.68 14.74
CA GLN A 29 -18.45 -19.02 14.86
C GLN A 29 -19.15 -18.81 13.53
N HIS A 30 -19.40 -19.91 12.82
CA HIS A 30 -20.14 -19.89 11.56
C HIS A 30 -20.92 -21.19 11.36
N GLU A 31 -22.12 -21.11 10.79
CA GLU A 31 -23.03 -22.25 10.61
C GLU A 31 -22.41 -23.41 9.79
N ASN A 32 -21.44 -23.09 8.92
CA ASN A 32 -20.75 -24.03 8.04
C ASN A 32 -19.38 -24.51 8.57
N ILE A 33 -18.98 -24.12 9.78
CA ILE A 33 -17.71 -24.51 10.41
C ILE A 33 -18.02 -25.48 11.56
N VAL A 34 -17.24 -26.56 11.68
CA VAL A 34 -17.36 -27.50 12.81
C VAL A 34 -16.87 -26.79 14.06
N GLN A 35 -17.74 -26.65 15.05
CA GLN A 35 -17.44 -25.90 16.26
C GLN A 35 -16.37 -26.62 17.10
N LEU A 36 -15.33 -25.88 17.48
CA LEU A 36 -14.41 -26.29 18.53
C LEU A 36 -15.08 -26.07 19.89
N VAL A 37 -15.25 -27.16 20.64
CA VAL A 37 -15.98 -27.20 21.91
C VAL A 37 -15.03 -27.01 23.09
N GLY A 38 -13.76 -27.40 22.95
CA GLY A 38 -12.75 -27.22 24.00
C GLY A 38 -11.45 -27.94 23.71
N TYR A 39 -10.58 -28.01 24.72
CA TYR A 39 -9.31 -28.73 24.64
C TYR A 39 -8.96 -29.39 25.99
N SER A 40 -8.02 -30.33 25.96
CA SER A 40 -7.36 -30.91 27.13
C SER A 40 -5.85 -30.76 26.96
N HIS A 41 -5.16 -30.39 28.03
CA HIS A 41 -3.73 -30.12 28.04
C HIS A 41 -3.13 -30.63 29.34
N GLU A 42 -2.10 -31.46 29.25
CA GLU A 42 -1.40 -32.04 30.39
C GLU A 42 0.11 -32.10 30.10
N THR A 43 0.91 -31.61 31.05
CA THR A 43 2.38 -31.72 31.01
C THR A 43 2.84 -32.65 32.11
N LEU A 44 3.55 -33.71 31.75
CA LEU A 44 4.05 -34.73 32.66
C LEU A 44 5.57 -34.73 32.65
N GLY A 45 6.21 -34.62 33.82
CA GLY A 45 7.64 -34.83 33.96
C GLY A 45 7.97 -36.32 34.01
N GLU A 46 8.71 -36.82 33.02
CA GLU A 46 9.17 -38.21 32.97
C GLU A 46 10.69 -38.26 33.07
N PHE A 47 11.25 -39.05 34.00
CA PHE A 47 12.69 -39.28 34.00
C PHE A 47 13.08 -40.27 32.90
N ARG A 48 13.97 -39.85 31.99
CA ARG A 48 14.50 -40.70 30.92
C ARG A 48 16.02 -40.77 30.98
N HIS A 49 16.56 -41.93 30.59
CA HIS A 49 17.99 -42.13 30.44
C HIS A 49 18.47 -41.55 29.10
N HIS A 50 19.41 -40.61 29.15
CA HIS A 50 20.11 -40.09 27.96
C HIS A 50 21.61 -40.00 28.27
N GLU A 51 22.43 -40.60 27.41
CA GLU A 51 23.91 -40.64 27.56
C GLU A 51 24.41 -41.06 28.95
N GLY A 52 23.75 -42.06 29.56
CA GLY A 52 24.14 -42.59 30.87
C GLY A 52 23.72 -41.73 32.07
N ARG A 53 23.02 -40.61 31.87
CA ARG A 53 22.46 -39.76 32.93
C ARG A 53 20.93 -39.82 32.93
N MET A 54 20.33 -39.68 34.11
CA MET A 54 18.89 -39.53 34.28
C MET A 54 18.53 -38.06 34.11
N ILE A 55 17.73 -37.75 33.09
CA ILE A 55 17.24 -36.40 32.82
C ILE A 55 15.71 -36.37 32.97
N LEU A 56 15.18 -35.28 33.56
CA LEU A 56 13.74 -35.04 33.58
C LEU A 56 13.33 -34.49 32.22
N VAL A 57 12.46 -35.21 31.52
CA VAL A 57 11.92 -34.83 30.21
C VAL A 57 10.44 -34.53 30.37
N GLU A 58 10.04 -33.31 30.04
CA GLU A 58 8.63 -32.95 30.01
C GLU A 58 7.96 -33.55 28.76
N THR A 59 6.94 -34.36 28.98
CA THR A 59 6.10 -34.92 27.92
C THR A 59 4.75 -34.21 27.97
N ILE A 60 4.40 -33.55 26.87
CA ILE A 60 3.16 -32.79 26.74
C ILE A 60 2.12 -33.65 26.00
N LYS A 61 0.93 -33.78 26.57
CA LYS A 61 -0.24 -34.41 25.96
C LYS A 61 -1.32 -33.35 25.72
N ARG A 62 -1.84 -33.27 24.51
CA ARG A 62 -2.89 -32.31 24.13
C ARG A 62 -4.00 -33.02 23.37
N ALA A 63 -5.23 -32.55 23.52
CA ALA A 63 -6.37 -32.97 22.70
C ALA A 63 -7.30 -31.79 22.43
N LEU A 64 -7.94 -31.79 21.26
CA LEU A 64 -8.97 -30.84 20.87
C LEU A 64 -10.32 -31.56 20.77
N CYS A 65 -11.38 -30.92 21.25
CA CYS A 65 -12.73 -31.45 21.30
C CYS A 65 -13.61 -30.67 20.33
N PHE A 66 -14.24 -31.35 19.38
CA PHE A 66 -15.11 -30.75 18.36
C PHE A 66 -16.53 -31.30 18.44
N GLU A 67 -17.49 -30.58 17.88
CA GLU A 67 -18.81 -31.13 17.59
C GLU A 67 -18.68 -32.34 16.65
N TYR A 68 -19.37 -33.44 16.96
CA TYR A 68 -19.32 -34.66 16.14
C TYR A 68 -20.19 -34.56 14.88
N MET A 69 -19.61 -34.82 13.71
CA MET A 69 -20.30 -34.85 12.41
C MET A 69 -20.63 -36.28 11.98
N GLN A 70 -21.90 -36.54 11.63
CA GLN A 70 -22.43 -37.88 11.39
C GLN A 70 -22.10 -38.51 10.02
N ASN A 71 -21.50 -37.76 9.07
CA ASN A 71 -21.34 -38.17 7.67
C ASN A 71 -19.94 -38.69 7.25
N GLY A 72 -19.17 -39.28 8.17
CA GLY A 72 -17.92 -39.97 7.84
C GLY A 72 -16.70 -39.05 7.62
N ASN A 73 -15.54 -39.68 7.36
CA ASN A 73 -14.24 -39.01 7.32
C ASN A 73 -13.94 -38.32 5.96
N LEU A 74 -13.05 -37.32 5.98
CA LEU A 74 -12.55 -36.61 4.80
C LEU A 74 -11.40 -37.35 4.07
N GLU A 75 -11.10 -38.61 4.42
CA GLU A 75 -9.84 -39.27 4.01
C GLU A 75 -9.75 -39.52 2.49
N SER A 76 -10.87 -39.51 1.75
CA SER A 76 -10.84 -39.75 0.31
C SER A 76 -10.70 -38.44 -0.50
N GLY A 77 -9.45 -37.98 -0.64
CA GLY A 77 -9.04 -37.10 -1.76
C GLY A 77 -8.58 -35.69 -1.41
N TYR A 78 -8.60 -35.27 -0.13
CA TYR A 78 -8.04 -33.97 0.31
C TYR A 78 -6.61 -34.06 0.85
N VAL A 79 -6.08 -35.27 0.87
CA VAL A 79 -4.78 -35.61 1.44
C VAL A 79 -3.76 -35.70 0.31
N PRO A 80 -2.60 -35.02 0.41
CA PRO A 80 -1.59 -35.02 -0.64
C PRO A 80 -0.82 -36.35 -0.70
N PRO A 81 -0.26 -36.73 -1.87
CA PRO A 81 0.42 -38.02 -2.06
C PRO A 81 1.59 -38.25 -1.10
N GLU A 82 2.39 -37.23 -0.79
CA GLU A 82 3.53 -37.38 0.11
C GLU A 82 3.14 -37.80 1.53
N TYR A 83 1.90 -37.52 1.91
CA TYR A 83 1.36 -37.92 3.18
C TYR A 83 0.74 -39.32 3.14
N ILE A 84 0.08 -39.68 2.04
CA ILE A 84 -0.48 -41.02 1.84
C ILE A 84 0.66 -42.05 1.79
N ASP A 85 1.71 -41.73 1.04
CA ASP A 85 2.78 -42.67 0.72
C ASP A 85 3.85 -42.73 1.81
N ALA A 86 4.14 -41.60 2.46
CA ALA A 86 5.27 -41.48 3.39
C ALA A 86 4.92 -40.81 4.74
N ALA A 87 3.66 -40.51 5.00
CA ALA A 87 3.20 -39.79 6.21
C ALA A 87 3.92 -38.44 6.45
N ILE A 88 4.42 -37.81 5.39
CA ILE A 88 5.15 -36.54 5.48
C ILE A 88 4.15 -35.38 5.50
N ILE A 89 4.15 -34.60 6.59
CA ILE A 89 3.42 -33.33 6.68
C ILE A 89 4.31 -32.22 6.12
N SER A 90 3.90 -31.61 5.00
CA SER A 90 4.60 -30.49 4.38
C SER A 90 3.88 -29.17 4.67
N ILE A 91 4.60 -28.05 4.58
CA ILE A 91 4.01 -26.69 4.61
C ILE A 91 3.15 -26.38 3.36
N LYS A 92 2.99 -27.35 2.45
CA LYS A 92 2.16 -27.28 1.23
C LYS A 92 1.00 -28.28 1.28
N PHE A 93 0.74 -28.86 2.46
CA PHE A 93 -0.34 -29.81 2.66
C PHE A 93 -1.69 -29.12 2.48
N ASP A 94 -1.88 -28.00 3.16
CA ASP A 94 -3.06 -27.14 3.09
C ASP A 94 -3.31 -26.60 1.67
N ILE A 95 -2.23 -26.26 0.95
CA ILE A 95 -2.30 -25.85 -0.47
C ILE A 95 -2.91 -26.96 -1.33
N TYR A 96 -2.52 -28.21 -1.11
CA TYR A 96 -3.11 -29.34 -1.82
C TYR A 96 -4.60 -29.49 -1.51
N SER A 97 -4.97 -29.47 -0.24
CA SER A 97 -6.37 -29.55 0.18
C SER A 97 -7.21 -28.41 -0.42
N LEU A 98 -6.65 -27.19 -0.47
CA LEU A 98 -7.25 -26.02 -1.10
C LEU A 98 -7.51 -26.26 -2.59
N GLY A 99 -6.53 -26.79 -3.33
CA GLY A 99 -6.69 -27.14 -4.75
C GLY A 99 -7.85 -28.11 -5.00
N VAL A 100 -7.98 -29.15 -4.17
CA VAL A 100 -9.08 -30.13 -4.24
C VAL A 100 -10.43 -29.46 -3.98
N VAL A 101 -10.50 -28.53 -3.02
CA VAL A 101 -11.72 -27.75 -2.72
C VAL A 101 -12.10 -26.90 -3.92
N ILE A 102 -11.15 -26.16 -4.51
CA ILE A 102 -11.40 -25.30 -5.67
C ILE A 102 -11.92 -26.15 -6.85
N ILE A 103 -11.27 -27.27 -7.17
CA ILE A 103 -11.75 -28.18 -8.24
C ILE A 103 -13.19 -28.60 -7.98
N LYS A 104 -13.52 -29.04 -6.76
CA LYS A 104 -14.87 -29.49 -6.40
C LYS A 104 -15.91 -28.37 -6.42
N LEU A 105 -15.54 -27.14 -6.09
CA LEU A 105 -16.41 -25.96 -6.22
C LEU A 105 -16.70 -25.66 -7.69
N MET A 106 -15.66 -25.68 -8.53
CA MET A 106 -15.78 -25.34 -9.94
C MET A 106 -16.52 -26.42 -10.75
N THR A 107 -16.46 -27.69 -10.34
CA THR A 107 -16.90 -28.80 -11.19
C THR A 107 -17.85 -29.79 -10.52
N GLY A 108 -18.11 -29.63 -9.23
CA GLY A 108 -18.95 -30.50 -8.42
C GLY A 108 -18.19 -31.69 -7.79
N PRO A 109 -18.91 -32.60 -7.10
CA PRO A 109 -18.31 -33.63 -6.24
C PRO A 109 -17.36 -34.61 -6.96
N MET A 110 -17.60 -34.87 -8.25
CA MET A 110 -16.80 -35.78 -9.08
C MET A 110 -15.64 -35.09 -9.80
N GLY A 111 -15.49 -33.78 -9.61
CA GLY A 111 -14.49 -32.94 -10.27
C GLY A 111 -13.07 -33.43 -10.17
N TYR A 112 -12.65 -33.69 -8.93
CA TYR A 112 -11.28 -34.09 -8.62
C TYR A 112 -10.91 -35.48 -9.17
N PHE A 113 -11.87 -36.41 -9.24
CA PHE A 113 -11.62 -37.71 -9.88
C PHE A 113 -11.46 -37.55 -11.40
N ARG A 114 -12.29 -36.72 -12.03
CA ARG A 114 -12.18 -36.43 -13.46
C ARG A 114 -10.88 -35.73 -13.84
N SER A 115 -10.36 -34.84 -12.99
CA SER A 115 -9.05 -34.22 -13.25
C SER A 115 -7.89 -35.21 -13.24
N ALA A 116 -8.02 -36.34 -12.56
CA ALA A 116 -7.00 -37.39 -12.55
C ALA A 116 -7.11 -38.35 -13.75
N GLU A 117 -8.25 -38.39 -14.44
CA GLU A 117 -8.51 -39.31 -15.57
C GLU A 117 -8.10 -38.73 -16.94
N MET A 118 -7.76 -37.43 -17.00
CA MET A 118 -7.44 -36.72 -18.25
C MET A 118 -6.27 -35.75 -18.06
N SER A 119 -5.75 -35.19 -19.16
CA SER A 119 -4.68 -34.20 -19.06
C SER A 119 -5.18 -32.88 -18.44
N PRO A 120 -4.30 -32.10 -17.79
CA PRO A 120 -4.63 -30.76 -17.29
C PRO A 120 -5.33 -29.89 -18.33
N GLU A 121 -4.83 -29.87 -19.57
CA GLU A 121 -5.37 -29.05 -20.66
C GLU A 121 -6.79 -29.50 -21.06
N GLN A 122 -7.01 -30.81 -21.16
CA GLN A 122 -8.32 -31.39 -21.45
C GLN A 122 -9.33 -31.07 -20.34
N PHE A 123 -8.89 -31.14 -19.09
CA PHE A 123 -9.73 -30.81 -17.94
C PHE A 123 -10.08 -29.32 -17.92
N ILE A 124 -9.10 -28.45 -18.15
CA ILE A 124 -9.31 -26.99 -18.23
C ILE A 124 -10.36 -26.65 -19.29
N GLU A 125 -10.21 -27.17 -20.51
CA GLU A 125 -11.15 -26.92 -21.60
C GLU A 125 -12.56 -27.46 -21.30
N LEU A 126 -12.67 -28.64 -20.68
CA LEU A 126 -13.95 -29.21 -20.28
C LEU A 126 -14.67 -28.32 -19.25
N VAL A 127 -13.95 -27.85 -18.23
CA VAL A 127 -14.50 -26.98 -17.19
C VAL A 127 -14.90 -25.64 -17.79
N HIS A 128 -14.01 -25.04 -18.58
CA HIS A 128 -14.22 -23.77 -19.25
C HIS A 128 -15.44 -23.80 -20.18
N ALA A 129 -15.60 -24.84 -21.00
CA ALA A 129 -16.76 -25.00 -21.88
C ALA A 129 -18.08 -25.14 -21.10
N ASN A 130 -18.07 -25.89 -19.99
CA ASN A 130 -19.25 -26.07 -19.14
C ASN A 130 -19.68 -24.76 -18.48
N TRP A 131 -18.74 -23.96 -17.97
CA TRP A 131 -19.02 -22.65 -17.40
C TRP A 131 -19.45 -21.64 -18.46
N LYS A 132 -18.79 -21.61 -19.62
CA LYS A 132 -19.20 -20.76 -20.76
C LYS A 132 -20.66 -20.99 -21.13
N LYS A 133 -21.10 -22.26 -21.20
CA LYS A 133 -22.51 -22.62 -21.45
C LYS A 133 -23.46 -22.13 -20.35
N ARG A 134 -23.04 -22.17 -19.08
CA ARG A 134 -23.83 -21.68 -17.92
C ARG A 134 -23.90 -20.15 -17.84
N LEU A 135 -22.84 -19.47 -18.24
CA LEU A 135 -22.73 -18.01 -18.18
C LEU A 135 -23.45 -17.32 -19.36
N GLN A 136 -23.61 -18.00 -20.50
CA GLN A 136 -24.40 -17.53 -21.65
C GLN A 136 -25.86 -17.18 -21.34
N THR A 137 -26.40 -17.70 -20.24
CA THR A 137 -27.76 -17.41 -19.79
C THR A 137 -27.91 -16.11 -18.97
N THR A 138 -26.82 -15.40 -18.64
CA THR A 138 -26.84 -14.33 -17.62
C THR A 138 -26.48 -12.93 -18.14
N SER A 139 -25.65 -12.79 -19.18
CA SER A 139 -25.40 -11.55 -19.99
C SER A 139 -24.18 -11.74 -20.90
N ILE A 140 -24.11 -11.06 -22.05
CA ILE A 140 -23.02 -11.19 -23.06
C ILE A 140 -21.75 -10.40 -22.69
N TYR A 141 -21.88 -9.28 -21.97
CA TYR A 141 -20.74 -8.39 -21.69
C TYR A 141 -19.86 -8.86 -20.52
N THR A 142 -20.39 -9.65 -19.59
CA THR A 142 -19.66 -10.29 -18.47
C THR A 142 -19.03 -11.64 -18.84
N LEU A 143 -19.32 -12.13 -20.04
CA LEU A 143 -19.05 -13.50 -20.44
C LEU A 143 -17.56 -13.75 -20.69
N GLN A 144 -16.84 -12.79 -21.26
CA GLN A 144 -15.42 -12.94 -21.60
C GLN A 144 -14.51 -12.87 -20.36
N GLN A 145 -14.78 -11.93 -19.44
CA GLN A 145 -14.04 -11.75 -18.20
C GLN A 145 -14.22 -12.94 -17.24
N HIS A 146 -15.47 -13.41 -17.05
CA HIS A 146 -15.74 -14.58 -16.22
C HIS A 146 -15.22 -15.89 -16.84
N SER A 147 -15.09 -15.97 -18.18
CA SER A 147 -14.51 -17.13 -18.86
C SER A 147 -13.04 -17.31 -18.49
N GLU A 148 -12.26 -16.23 -18.56
CA GLU A 148 -10.83 -16.26 -18.25
C GLU A 148 -10.57 -16.50 -16.76
N GLN A 149 -11.39 -15.92 -15.88
CA GLN A 149 -11.37 -16.20 -14.44
C GLN A 149 -11.59 -17.69 -14.15
N VAL A 150 -12.59 -18.32 -14.78
CA VAL A 150 -12.84 -19.76 -14.60
C VAL A 150 -11.63 -20.58 -15.04
N LYS A 151 -11.03 -20.23 -16.18
CA LYS A 151 -9.85 -20.91 -16.71
C LYS A 151 -8.66 -20.80 -15.75
N ARG A 152 -8.37 -19.59 -15.28
CA ARG A 152 -7.24 -19.36 -14.38
C ARG A 152 -7.46 -19.96 -12.99
N CYS A 153 -8.68 -19.91 -12.45
CA CYS A 153 -9.03 -20.60 -11.20
C CYS A 153 -8.77 -22.10 -11.27
N ILE A 154 -9.04 -22.74 -12.42
CA ILE A 154 -8.79 -24.17 -12.58
C ILE A 154 -7.31 -24.48 -12.79
N GLU A 155 -6.54 -23.62 -13.47
CA GLU A 155 -5.08 -23.73 -13.57
C GLU A 155 -4.39 -23.63 -12.20
N ILE A 156 -4.81 -22.67 -11.36
CA ILE A 156 -4.35 -22.52 -9.98
C ILE A 156 -4.65 -23.80 -9.20
N ALA A 157 -5.89 -24.29 -9.30
CA ALA A 157 -6.32 -25.47 -8.56
C ALA A 157 -5.53 -26.72 -8.98
N LEU A 158 -5.23 -26.90 -10.26
CA LEU A 158 -4.39 -27.97 -10.78
C LEU A 158 -2.95 -27.87 -10.29
N SER A 159 -2.38 -26.66 -10.27
CA SER A 159 -1.04 -26.40 -9.72
C SER A 159 -0.97 -26.69 -8.21
N CYS A 160 -2.05 -26.42 -7.48
CA CYS A 160 -2.15 -26.75 -6.06
C CYS A 160 -2.18 -28.26 -5.78
N VAL A 161 -2.76 -29.07 -6.68
CA VAL A 161 -2.85 -30.53 -6.53
C VAL A 161 -1.71 -31.30 -7.21
N ASP A 162 -0.62 -30.62 -7.59
CA ASP A 162 0.56 -31.29 -8.15
C ASP A 162 1.10 -32.35 -7.17
N ALA A 163 1.48 -33.51 -7.70
CA ALA A 163 2.05 -34.59 -6.91
C ALA A 163 3.37 -34.18 -6.26
N ASP A 164 4.17 -33.34 -6.94
CA ASP A 164 5.37 -32.74 -6.38
C ASP A 164 5.02 -31.48 -5.58
N ARG A 165 5.17 -31.58 -4.26
CA ARG A 165 4.94 -30.47 -3.33
C ARG A 165 5.76 -29.21 -3.62
N HIS A 166 6.93 -29.33 -4.26
CA HIS A 166 7.79 -28.20 -4.57
C HIS A 166 7.29 -27.38 -5.77
N LYS A 167 6.46 -27.98 -6.62
CA LYS A 167 5.78 -27.30 -7.74
C LYS A 167 4.50 -26.59 -7.33
N ARG A 168 3.94 -26.93 -6.16
CA ARG A 168 2.74 -26.27 -5.63
C ARG A 168 3.06 -24.80 -5.31
N PRO A 169 2.18 -23.85 -5.70
CA PRO A 169 2.40 -22.43 -5.44
C PRO A 169 2.35 -22.10 -3.93
N SER A 170 2.89 -20.95 -3.53
CA SER A 170 2.66 -20.42 -2.17
C SER A 170 1.29 -19.75 -2.10
N ILE A 171 0.75 -19.57 -0.89
CA ILE A 171 -0.53 -18.87 -0.73
C ILE A 171 -0.47 -17.43 -1.28
N GLY A 172 0.67 -16.74 -1.13
CA GLY A 172 0.90 -15.42 -1.73
C GLY A 172 0.88 -15.46 -3.26
N ALA A 173 1.48 -16.48 -3.88
CA ALA A 173 1.41 -16.66 -5.32
C ALA A 173 -0.02 -16.95 -5.79
N ILE A 174 -0.79 -17.76 -5.05
CA ILE A 174 -2.21 -18.03 -5.34
C ILE A 174 -3.03 -16.73 -5.29
N ILE A 175 -2.88 -15.92 -4.23
CA ILE A 175 -3.56 -14.63 -4.11
C ILE A 175 -3.21 -13.72 -5.29
N ASN A 176 -1.93 -13.64 -5.67
CA ASN A 176 -1.51 -12.84 -6.81
C ASN A 176 -2.13 -13.33 -8.12
N MET A 177 -2.12 -14.64 -8.38
CA MET A 177 -2.73 -15.23 -9.58
C MET A 177 -4.25 -15.04 -9.63
N LEU A 178 -4.93 -14.99 -8.47
CA LEU A 178 -6.35 -14.65 -8.40
C LEU A 178 -6.57 -13.15 -8.64
N ASN A 179 -5.77 -12.29 -8.03
CA ASN A 179 -5.81 -10.84 -8.25
C ASN A 179 -5.55 -10.47 -9.72
N GLU A 180 -4.70 -11.23 -10.42
CA GLU A 180 -4.50 -11.11 -11.87
C GLU A 180 -5.82 -11.27 -12.64
N THR A 181 -6.72 -12.13 -12.18
CA THR A 181 -7.97 -12.47 -12.86
C THR A 181 -9.14 -11.58 -12.50
N GLU A 182 -9.13 -10.98 -11.31
CA GLU A 182 -10.21 -10.11 -10.83
C GLU A 182 -10.21 -8.75 -11.54
N GLY A 183 -9.12 -8.35 -12.22
CA GLY A 183 -9.12 -7.13 -13.02
C GLY A 183 -7.77 -6.55 -13.45
N ASN A 184 -6.67 -7.32 -13.48
CA ASN A 184 -5.40 -6.82 -14.01
C ASN A 184 -5.31 -7.15 -15.51
N LYS A 185 -5.51 -6.27 -16.50
CA LYS A 185 -5.16 -4.84 -16.65
C LYS A 185 -5.78 -4.28 -17.96
N PRO A 186 -5.70 -2.95 -18.30
CA PRO A 186 -4.73 -1.94 -17.85
C PRO A 186 -5.42 -0.77 -17.13
N GLY A 187 -4.89 -0.19 -16.06
CA GLY A 187 -3.49 -0.08 -15.73
C GLY A 187 -3.27 0.18 -14.25
N SER A 188 -2.41 1.13 -13.92
CA SER A 188 -1.77 1.22 -12.60
C SER A 188 -2.69 1.64 -11.45
N VAL A 189 -4.00 1.83 -11.66
CA VAL A 189 -4.95 2.26 -10.61
C VAL A 189 -6.17 1.34 -10.55
N GLN A 190 -6.52 0.89 -9.34
CA GLN A 190 -7.73 0.12 -9.03
C GLN A 190 -8.70 0.98 -8.22
N MET A 191 -9.99 0.98 -8.57
CA MET A 191 -11.03 1.67 -7.81
C MET A 191 -11.91 0.65 -7.07
N VAL A 192 -12.22 0.92 -5.80
CA VAL A 192 -13.12 0.14 -4.95
C VAL A 192 -14.19 1.05 -4.36
N ILE A 193 -15.46 0.65 -4.48
CA ILE A 193 -16.61 1.40 -3.95
C ILE A 193 -17.11 0.73 -2.67
N LYS A 194 -16.98 1.42 -1.53
CA LYS A 194 -17.45 0.94 -0.22
C LYS A 194 -18.73 1.67 0.19
N ASN A 195 -19.83 0.92 0.31
CA ASN A 195 -21.13 1.42 0.74
C ASN A 195 -22.04 0.29 1.25
N ASN A 196 -23.07 0.64 2.00
CA ASN A 196 -24.21 -0.26 2.24
C ASN A 196 -24.99 -0.45 0.94
N LYS A 197 -25.24 -1.69 0.52
CA LYS A 197 -25.97 -1.98 -0.73
C LYS A 197 -27.48 -1.72 -0.65
N MET A 198 -28.02 -1.49 0.55
CA MET A 198 -29.42 -1.16 0.78
C MET A 198 -29.59 0.31 1.23
N ALA A 199 -30.77 0.89 0.98
CA ALA A 199 -31.18 2.18 1.52
C ALA A 199 -32.70 2.23 1.78
N PRO A 200 -33.18 3.00 2.78
CA PRO A 200 -34.61 3.12 3.09
C PRO A 200 -35.45 3.67 1.93
N LEU A 201 -36.75 3.35 1.91
CA LEU A 201 -37.73 3.98 1.00
C LEU A 201 -37.93 5.47 1.28
N LEU A 202 -37.80 5.87 2.55
CA LEU A 202 -37.87 7.27 2.97
C LEU A 202 -36.70 8.09 2.43
N GLU A 203 -36.84 9.42 2.53
CA GLU A 203 -35.75 10.35 2.26
C GLU A 203 -34.56 10.05 3.17
N HIS A 204 -33.36 9.89 2.58
CA HIS A 204 -32.19 9.43 3.32
C HIS A 204 -30.89 10.03 2.77
N LYS A 205 -29.95 10.34 3.67
CA LYS A 205 -28.59 10.79 3.34
C LYS A 205 -27.67 9.60 3.24
N LYS A 206 -27.30 9.23 2.01
CA LYS A 206 -26.42 8.10 1.73
C LYS A 206 -24.97 8.57 1.64
N LYS A 207 -24.06 7.85 2.30
CA LYS A 207 -22.61 8.05 2.14
C LYS A 207 -22.00 6.90 1.35
N VAL A 208 -21.06 7.22 0.47
CA VAL A 208 -20.31 6.28 -0.36
C VAL A 208 -18.84 6.66 -0.30
N MET A 209 -17.96 5.70 -0.03
CA MET A 209 -16.52 5.91 -0.12
C MET A 209 -15.98 5.30 -1.40
N LEU A 210 -15.25 6.10 -2.17
CA LEU A 210 -14.53 5.71 -3.38
C LEU A 210 -13.05 5.64 -3.03
N GLN A 211 -12.44 4.47 -3.22
CA GLN A 211 -11.04 4.21 -2.90
C GLN A 211 -10.28 3.91 -4.19
N LEU A 212 -9.32 4.75 -4.57
CA LEU A 212 -8.40 4.52 -5.68
C LEU A 212 -7.04 4.09 -5.14
N ALA A 213 -6.52 2.97 -5.59
CA ALA A 213 -5.25 2.39 -5.14
C ALA A 213 -4.30 2.17 -6.30
N CYS A 214 -3.04 2.57 -6.13
CA CYS A 214 -2.00 2.30 -7.11
C CYS A 214 -1.55 0.84 -7.06
N SER A 215 -1.48 0.17 -8.20
CA SER A 215 -1.02 -1.21 -8.32
C SER A 215 0.46 -1.36 -7.98
N ASP A 216 0.83 -2.60 -7.64
CA ASP A 216 2.22 -2.98 -7.33
C ASP A 216 3.12 -3.18 -8.55
N TYR A 217 2.63 -2.91 -9.75
CA TYR A 217 3.35 -3.26 -10.97
C TYR A 217 4.65 -2.46 -11.13
N THR A 218 5.73 -3.18 -11.44
CA THR A 218 7.06 -2.66 -11.72
C THR A 218 7.18 -2.34 -13.21
N GLY A 219 6.58 -1.23 -13.64
CA GLY A 219 6.79 -0.67 -14.98
C GLY A 219 8.07 0.17 -15.04
N ASP A 220 8.41 0.66 -16.25
CA ASP A 220 9.48 1.65 -16.44
C ASP A 220 9.20 2.90 -15.60
N TRP A 221 10.19 3.32 -14.81
CA TRP A 221 10.07 4.50 -13.98
C TRP A 221 10.32 5.76 -14.79
N PRO A 222 9.43 6.77 -14.71
CA PRO A 222 9.71 8.06 -15.30
C PRO A 222 10.90 8.69 -14.60
N GLY A 223 11.85 9.22 -15.38
CA GLY A 223 12.94 10.00 -14.78
C GLY A 223 12.41 11.23 -14.05
N LEU A 224 13.02 11.55 -12.92
CA LEU A 224 12.65 12.67 -12.06
C LEU A 224 13.42 13.94 -12.47
N ASP A 225 12.70 15.07 -12.54
CA ASP A 225 13.29 16.41 -12.59
C ASP A 225 13.00 17.13 -11.28
N LEU A 226 14.01 17.17 -10.42
CA LEU A 226 13.91 17.75 -9.09
C LEU A 226 14.54 19.15 -9.06
N VAL A 227 13.82 20.11 -8.50
CA VAL A 227 14.39 21.42 -8.17
C VAL A 227 14.44 21.57 -6.65
N ALA A 228 15.64 21.59 -6.09
CA ALA A 228 15.88 21.89 -4.68
C ALA A 228 16.00 23.41 -4.50
N VAL A 229 15.09 24.02 -3.74
CA VAL A 229 15.05 25.44 -3.43
C VAL A 229 15.38 25.61 -1.95
N LEU A 230 16.54 26.17 -1.64
CA LEU A 230 17.17 26.09 -0.33
C LEU A 230 17.39 27.47 0.28
N ASP A 231 16.83 27.68 1.47
CA ASP A 231 17.15 28.82 2.30
C ASP A 231 18.62 28.76 2.75
N ILE A 232 19.35 29.85 2.54
CA ILE A 232 20.73 30.07 3.02
C ILE A 232 20.83 31.35 3.87
N SER A 233 19.70 31.86 4.36
CA SER A 233 19.63 33.06 5.21
C SER A 233 20.28 32.86 6.58
N PHE A 234 20.36 33.92 7.38
CA PHE A 234 21.01 33.91 8.69
C PHE A 234 20.56 32.76 9.62
N GLY A 235 19.30 32.31 9.50
CA GLY A 235 18.78 31.18 10.28
C GLY A 235 19.41 29.82 9.98
N MET A 236 20.27 29.75 8.97
CA MET A 236 20.93 28.55 8.43
C MET A 236 22.42 28.45 8.79
N PHE A 237 22.89 29.24 9.74
CA PHE A 237 24.28 29.18 10.22
C PHE A 237 24.67 27.76 10.70
N SER A 238 25.95 27.39 10.60
CA SER A 238 26.45 26.09 11.11
C SER A 238 26.05 25.93 12.59
N PRO A 239 25.49 24.77 13.01
CA PRO A 239 25.59 23.44 12.38
C PRO A 239 24.45 23.05 11.42
N LYS A 240 23.45 23.91 11.19
CA LYS A 240 22.31 23.57 10.31
C LYS A 240 22.72 23.36 8.86
N MET A 241 23.64 24.18 8.34
CA MET A 241 24.10 24.06 6.96
C MET A 241 24.74 22.70 6.68
N GLU A 242 25.52 22.15 7.62
CA GLU A 242 26.14 20.82 7.48
C GLU A 242 25.08 19.73 7.33
N LYS A 243 23.97 19.83 8.07
CA LYS A 243 22.82 18.92 7.94
C LYS A 243 22.13 19.05 6.58
N VAL A 244 22.03 20.26 6.03
CA VAL A 244 21.52 20.48 4.65
C VAL A 244 22.44 19.86 3.62
N GLN A 245 23.76 20.08 3.75
CA GLN A 245 24.75 19.49 2.85
C GLN A 245 24.65 17.96 2.88
N THR A 246 24.59 17.35 4.06
CA THR A 246 24.38 15.90 4.21
C THR A 246 23.08 15.43 3.55
N ALA A 247 21.96 16.11 3.78
CA ALA A 247 20.68 15.75 3.17
C ALA A 247 20.68 15.89 1.64
N LEU A 248 21.36 16.89 1.08
CA LEU A 248 21.54 17.04 -0.37
C LEU A 248 22.42 15.96 -0.97
N ARG A 249 23.52 15.60 -0.31
CA ARG A 249 24.38 14.48 -0.74
C ARG A 249 23.61 13.17 -0.74
N PHE A 250 22.75 12.94 0.25
CA PHE A 250 21.85 11.79 0.26
C PHE A 250 20.96 11.78 -0.99
N ILE A 251 20.24 12.87 -1.27
CA ILE A 251 19.39 12.97 -2.48
C ILE A 251 20.22 12.67 -3.74
N MET A 252 21.36 13.35 -3.89
CA MET A 252 22.22 13.24 -5.05
C MET A 252 22.70 11.81 -5.32
N ARG A 253 23.05 11.07 -4.25
CA ARG A 253 23.52 9.67 -4.34
C ARG A 253 22.39 8.68 -4.62
N LYS A 254 21.15 9.00 -4.21
CA LYS A 254 19.96 8.18 -4.49
C LYS A 254 19.42 8.35 -5.90
N LEU A 255 19.61 9.52 -6.53
CA LEU A 255 19.14 9.77 -7.90
C LEU A 255 19.91 8.91 -8.92
N SER A 256 19.18 8.33 -9.87
CA SER A 256 19.73 7.52 -10.97
C SER A 256 20.24 8.41 -12.12
N PRO A 257 21.07 7.90 -13.05
CA PRO A 257 21.58 8.70 -14.17
C PRO A 257 20.51 9.30 -15.10
N ILE A 258 19.32 8.71 -15.12
CA ILE A 258 18.15 9.24 -15.84
C ILE A 258 17.54 10.47 -15.15
N ASP A 259 17.74 10.64 -13.86
CA ASP A 259 17.20 11.73 -13.06
C ASP A 259 18.03 13.00 -13.22
N ARG A 260 17.40 14.15 -12.96
CA ARG A 260 18.03 15.45 -13.03
C ARG A 260 17.72 16.28 -11.80
N ILE A 261 18.70 17.04 -11.33
CA ILE A 261 18.53 17.99 -10.24
C ILE A 261 18.98 19.39 -10.64
N SER A 262 18.27 20.40 -10.15
CA SER A 262 18.72 21.79 -10.10
C SER A 262 18.70 22.25 -8.65
N ILE A 263 19.69 23.07 -8.28
CA ILE A 263 19.81 23.62 -6.92
C ILE A 263 19.73 25.14 -7.02
N ILE A 264 18.74 25.70 -6.34
CA ILE A 264 18.50 27.14 -6.21
C ILE A 264 18.66 27.48 -4.73
N THR A 265 19.45 28.50 -4.43
CA THR A 265 19.62 29.03 -3.09
C THR A 265 18.98 30.40 -2.98
N PHE A 266 18.43 30.73 -1.83
CA PHE A 266 17.86 32.06 -1.60
C PHE A 266 18.13 32.60 -0.20
N SER A 267 18.25 33.92 -0.13
CA SER A 267 18.21 34.74 1.07
C SER A 267 17.50 36.05 0.71
N GLY A 268 18.19 37.19 0.75
CA GLY A 268 17.71 38.46 0.18
C GLY A 268 17.76 38.51 -1.34
N PHE A 269 18.48 37.58 -1.96
CA PHE A 269 18.57 37.40 -3.40
C PHE A 269 18.49 35.91 -3.74
N VAL A 270 18.24 35.61 -5.01
CA VAL A 270 18.12 34.24 -5.51
C VAL A 270 19.32 33.93 -6.39
N ARG A 271 19.92 32.75 -6.20
CA ARG A 271 21.03 32.24 -7.01
C ARG A 271 20.74 30.81 -7.43
N GLU A 272 20.85 30.55 -8.73
CA GLU A 272 20.90 29.19 -9.26
C GLU A 272 22.32 28.66 -9.08
N LEU A 273 22.50 27.73 -8.13
CA LEU A 273 23.80 27.09 -7.86
C LEU A 273 24.15 26.09 -8.95
N CYS A 274 23.15 25.32 -9.40
CA CYS A 274 23.28 24.40 -10.51
C CYS A 274 22.00 24.39 -11.35
N SER A 275 22.17 24.53 -12.67
CA SER A 275 21.12 24.29 -13.64
C SER A 275 20.73 22.82 -13.71
N LEU A 276 19.57 22.52 -14.29
CA LEU A 276 19.02 21.16 -14.33
C LEU A 276 20.00 20.20 -15.02
N ARG A 277 20.63 19.33 -14.22
CA ARG A 277 21.75 18.48 -14.61
C ARG A 277 21.44 17.01 -14.34
N GLN A 278 21.78 16.12 -15.27
CA GLN A 278 21.66 14.67 -15.10
C GLN A 278 22.58 14.15 -14.00
N MET A 279 22.16 13.10 -13.29
CA MET A 279 22.91 12.56 -12.16
C MET A 279 23.90 11.46 -12.58
N THR A 280 24.90 11.85 -13.36
CA THR A 280 26.05 10.99 -13.70
C THR A 280 27.13 11.02 -12.62
N ALA A 281 28.04 10.05 -12.61
CA ALA A 281 29.17 10.03 -11.67
C ALA A 281 30.04 11.31 -11.74
N ALA A 282 30.25 11.87 -12.93
CA ALA A 282 31.01 13.11 -13.11
C ALA A 282 30.28 14.32 -12.51
N SER A 283 28.98 14.45 -12.76
CA SER A 283 28.17 15.53 -12.20
C SER A 283 27.99 15.44 -10.70
N GLN A 284 28.03 14.23 -10.12
CA GLN A 284 28.00 14.05 -8.67
C GLN A 284 29.25 14.65 -8.01
N LEU A 285 30.43 14.42 -8.59
CA LEU A 285 31.69 15.01 -8.10
C LEU A 285 31.66 16.55 -8.17
N ASP A 286 31.23 17.10 -9.30
CA ASP A 286 31.11 18.55 -9.48
C ASP A 286 30.11 19.17 -8.48
N LEU A 287 29.00 18.49 -8.21
CA LEU A 287 27.97 18.96 -7.29
C LEU A 287 28.40 18.83 -5.83
N ASP A 288 29.15 17.80 -5.45
CA ASP A 288 29.72 17.65 -4.11
C ASP A 288 30.58 18.88 -3.75
N GLU A 289 31.44 19.35 -4.67
CA GLU A 289 32.24 20.57 -4.47
C GLU A 289 31.38 21.83 -4.31
N LEU A 290 30.32 21.97 -5.13
CA LEU A 290 29.38 23.10 -5.02
C LEU A 290 28.60 23.07 -3.70
N ILE A 291 28.18 21.90 -3.24
CA ILE A 291 27.45 21.71 -1.98
C ILE A 291 28.35 22.06 -0.79
N GLU A 292 29.62 21.63 -0.81
CA GLU A 292 30.60 21.99 0.23
C GLU A 292 30.72 23.52 0.39
N SER A 293 30.67 24.26 -0.72
CA SER A 293 30.78 25.73 -0.72
C SER A 293 29.53 26.49 -0.22
N LEU A 294 28.40 25.83 0.01
CA LEU A 294 27.12 26.47 0.40
C LEU A 294 27.18 27.28 1.71
N GLY A 295 28.18 27.02 2.56
CA GLY A 295 28.40 27.73 3.83
C GLY A 295 29.45 28.86 3.76
N ASP A 296 30.26 28.93 2.70
CA ASP A 296 31.43 29.82 2.64
C ASP A 296 31.13 31.20 2.04
N THR A 297 29.96 31.36 1.43
CA THR A 297 29.55 32.64 0.85
C THR A 297 29.27 33.65 1.96
N HIS A 298 30.21 34.59 2.16
CA HIS A 298 30.13 35.79 3.01
C HIS A 298 28.96 36.75 2.72
N VAL A 299 27.89 36.32 2.04
CA VAL A 299 26.71 37.13 1.76
C VAL A 299 25.62 36.87 2.80
N HIS A 300 25.98 37.01 4.08
CA HIS A 300 25.03 36.99 5.19
C HIS A 300 24.55 38.41 5.46
N VAL A 301 23.71 38.93 4.57
CA VAL A 301 22.96 40.15 4.87
C VAL A 301 21.77 39.75 5.75
N TYR A 302 21.45 40.57 6.76
CA TYR A 302 20.15 40.56 7.42
C TYR A 302 19.08 40.94 6.38
N SER A 303 18.68 40.00 5.56
CA SER A 303 17.71 40.20 4.49
C SER A 303 16.57 39.21 4.66
N GLU A 304 15.35 39.71 4.50
CA GLU A 304 14.15 38.89 4.53
C GLU A 304 14.19 37.81 3.44
N SER A 305 13.58 36.68 3.77
CA SER A 305 13.53 35.47 2.96
C SER A 305 12.74 35.70 1.66
N ASN A 306 13.40 35.60 0.50
CA ASN A 306 12.79 35.84 -0.82
C ASN A 306 12.24 34.56 -1.47
N ILE A 307 11.37 33.86 -0.75
CA ILE A 307 10.77 32.58 -1.16
C ILE A 307 10.04 32.70 -2.50
N GLU A 308 9.32 33.79 -2.72
CA GLU A 308 8.52 34.02 -3.93
C GLU A 308 9.39 34.00 -5.19
N ASN A 309 10.46 34.81 -5.24
CA ASN A 309 11.35 34.83 -6.40
C ASN A 309 12.09 33.50 -6.56
N ALA A 310 12.45 32.84 -5.47
CA ALA A 310 13.12 31.54 -5.52
C ALA A 310 12.22 30.47 -6.16
N LEU A 311 10.94 30.44 -5.79
CA LEU A 311 9.95 29.57 -6.42
C LEU A 311 9.71 29.92 -7.89
N LEU A 312 9.62 31.20 -8.24
CA LEU A 312 9.47 31.63 -9.64
C LEU A 312 10.64 31.14 -10.52
N VAL A 313 11.88 31.22 -10.02
CA VAL A 313 13.05 30.66 -10.72
C VAL A 313 12.94 29.15 -10.82
N GLY A 314 12.54 28.44 -9.75
CA GLY A 314 12.39 26.98 -9.79
C GLY A 314 11.33 26.51 -10.79
N VAL A 315 10.20 27.21 -10.87
CA VAL A 315 9.15 26.95 -11.86
C VAL A 315 9.67 27.21 -13.27
N LYS A 316 10.42 28.30 -13.47
CA LYS A 316 11.04 28.64 -14.76
C LYS A 316 12.00 27.54 -15.23
N VAL A 317 12.85 27.00 -14.34
CA VAL A 317 13.75 25.88 -14.65
C VAL A 317 12.99 24.68 -15.20
N LEU A 318 11.84 24.34 -14.60
CA LEU A 318 11.00 23.22 -15.06
C LEU A 318 10.21 23.54 -16.33
N ALA A 319 9.83 24.80 -16.55
CA ALA A 319 9.13 25.24 -17.75
C ALA A 319 10.05 25.27 -19.00
N GLU A 320 11.33 25.59 -18.83
CA GLU A 320 12.31 25.74 -19.92
C GLU A 320 13.05 24.43 -20.28
N ARG A 321 12.58 23.28 -19.76
CA ARG A 321 13.17 21.97 -20.05
C ARG A 321 13.09 21.63 -21.54
N LYS A 322 14.24 21.26 -22.13
CA LYS A 322 14.31 20.77 -23.50
C LYS A 322 13.68 19.38 -23.70
N VAL A 323 13.74 18.55 -22.66
CA VAL A 323 13.18 17.19 -22.64
C VAL A 323 12.25 17.11 -21.43
N SER A 324 10.94 17.01 -21.67
CA SER A 324 9.92 17.05 -20.62
C SER A 324 8.93 15.88 -20.66
N SER A 325 8.80 15.18 -21.79
CA SER A 325 7.84 14.09 -21.96
C SER A 325 8.21 12.87 -21.11
N GLY A 326 7.22 12.27 -20.44
CA GLY A 326 7.36 11.04 -19.65
C GLY A 326 8.22 11.20 -18.39
N ARG A 327 8.34 12.41 -17.84
CA ARG A 327 9.16 12.72 -16.67
C ARG A 327 8.34 13.31 -15.54
N VAL A 328 8.63 12.88 -14.32
CA VAL A 328 8.06 13.46 -13.09
C VAL A 328 8.76 14.78 -12.80
N VAL A 329 8.03 15.74 -12.25
CA VAL A 329 8.58 17.03 -11.79
C VAL A 329 8.25 17.26 -10.33
N ALA A 330 9.19 17.83 -9.58
CA ALA A 330 8.94 18.23 -8.20
C ALA A 330 9.82 19.42 -7.80
N ILE A 331 9.29 20.27 -6.93
CA ILE A 331 10.07 21.30 -6.24
C ILE A 331 10.14 20.92 -4.76
N MET A 332 11.35 20.78 -4.21
CA MET A 332 11.59 20.66 -2.77
C MET A 332 12.04 22.02 -2.24
N LEU A 333 11.17 22.71 -1.52
CA LEU A 333 11.46 24.00 -0.89
C LEU A 333 11.79 23.79 0.59
N MET A 334 12.99 24.16 1.03
CA MET A 334 13.36 24.17 2.44
C MET A 334 13.54 25.61 2.92
N SER A 335 12.86 25.95 4.02
CA SER A 335 12.95 27.26 4.68
C SER A 335 13.21 27.09 6.18
N ALA A 336 14.12 27.89 6.74
CA ALA A 336 14.40 27.93 8.18
C ALA A 336 14.23 29.32 8.79
N SER A 337 13.76 30.27 7.98
CA SER A 337 13.48 31.64 8.37
C SER A 337 11.97 31.95 8.33
N PRO A 338 11.49 32.92 9.12
CA PRO A 338 10.14 33.44 9.00
C PRO A 338 9.97 34.14 7.65
N SER A 339 8.75 34.09 7.12
CA SER A 339 8.38 34.82 5.91
C SER A 339 7.09 35.59 6.16
N SER A 340 7.06 36.84 5.71
CA SER A 340 5.87 37.69 5.70
C SER A 340 5.04 37.50 4.42
N TRP A 341 5.39 36.54 3.55
CA TRP A 341 4.70 36.32 2.29
C TRP A 341 3.21 35.99 2.51
N VAL A 342 2.35 36.80 1.88
CA VAL A 342 0.87 36.70 1.94
C VAL A 342 0.29 36.44 0.54
N GLY A 343 1.13 36.12 -0.46
CA GLY A 343 0.69 35.93 -1.84
C GLY A 343 -0.11 34.64 -2.03
N GLU A 344 -0.99 34.62 -3.03
CA GLU A 344 -1.62 33.38 -3.52
C GLU A 344 -0.67 32.66 -4.49
N CYS A 345 -0.39 31.38 -4.24
CA CYS A 345 0.39 30.51 -5.14
C CYS A 345 -0.52 29.91 -6.23
N SER A 346 -1.01 30.70 -7.18
CA SER A 346 -1.87 30.18 -8.27
C SER A 346 -1.12 29.73 -9.53
N TRP A 347 0.22 29.67 -9.49
CA TRP A 347 1.06 29.71 -10.70
C TRP A 347 1.59 28.35 -11.19
N THR A 348 1.39 27.24 -10.47
CA THR A 348 2.13 25.99 -10.77
C THR A 348 1.23 24.76 -10.90
N ASN A 349 1.28 24.09 -12.05
CA ASN A 349 0.90 22.68 -12.21
C ASN A 349 2.06 21.75 -11.79
N VAL A 350 2.88 22.19 -10.83
CA VAL A 350 4.05 21.46 -10.33
C VAL A 350 3.86 21.25 -8.83
N PRO A 351 4.04 20.03 -8.30
CA PRO A 351 3.97 19.77 -6.87
C PRO A 351 5.14 20.45 -6.14
N VAL A 352 4.82 21.16 -5.06
CA VAL A 352 5.80 21.80 -4.17
C VAL A 352 5.77 21.12 -2.80
N TYR A 353 6.87 20.48 -2.45
CA TYR A 353 7.11 19.83 -1.16
C TYR A 353 7.89 20.80 -0.28
N THR A 354 7.25 21.34 0.76
CA THR A 354 7.83 22.35 1.65
C THR A 354 8.32 21.74 2.95
N PHE A 355 9.52 22.15 3.37
CA PHE A 355 10.19 21.69 4.59
C PHE A 355 10.48 22.90 5.47
N GLY A 356 9.74 23.02 6.58
CA GLY A 356 10.01 24.03 7.60
C GLY A 356 11.02 23.50 8.61
N TYR A 357 12.26 23.98 8.54
CA TYR A 357 13.39 23.45 9.32
C TYR A 357 13.69 24.26 10.58
N GLY A 358 13.55 23.61 11.74
CA GLY A 358 13.73 24.22 13.05
C GLY A 358 12.49 24.99 13.53
N THR A 359 12.64 25.80 14.58
CA THR A 359 11.53 26.44 15.30
C THR A 359 11.16 27.83 14.79
N ASN A 360 12.06 28.49 14.07
CA ASN A 360 11.88 29.88 13.63
C ASN A 360 11.36 29.97 12.19
N VAL A 361 10.30 29.21 11.89
CA VAL A 361 9.68 29.15 10.57
C VAL A 361 8.23 29.62 10.63
N SER A 362 7.63 29.88 9.48
CA SER A 362 6.20 30.20 9.36
C SER A 362 5.43 29.00 8.76
N PRO A 363 4.97 28.01 9.57
CA PRO A 363 4.28 26.82 9.07
C PRO A 363 3.09 27.15 8.18
N ARG A 364 2.34 28.20 8.53
CA ARG A 364 1.19 28.68 7.75
C ARG A 364 1.58 29.05 6.32
N VAL A 365 2.69 29.76 6.13
CA VAL A 365 3.16 30.20 4.81
C VAL A 365 3.59 28.99 3.98
N LEU A 366 4.38 28.08 4.55
CA LEU A 366 4.87 26.88 3.85
C LEU A 366 3.75 25.89 3.53
N ASN A 367 2.76 25.76 4.41
CA ASN A 367 1.55 24.97 4.15
C ASN A 367 0.71 25.59 3.02
N SER A 368 0.52 26.91 3.02
CA SER A 368 -0.19 27.61 1.94
C SER A 368 0.48 27.40 0.58
N ILE A 369 1.82 27.43 0.51
CA ILE A 369 2.58 27.11 -0.72
C ILE A 369 2.29 25.67 -1.16
N ALA A 370 2.42 24.71 -0.24
CA ALA A 370 2.21 23.29 -0.54
C ALA A 370 0.79 23.00 -1.04
N ILE A 371 -0.24 23.43 -0.33
CA ILE A 371 -1.65 23.17 -0.65
C ILE A 371 -2.10 23.89 -1.93
N ALA A 372 -1.50 25.04 -2.24
CA ALA A 372 -1.81 25.75 -3.48
C ALA A 372 -1.24 25.04 -4.72
N SER A 373 -0.16 24.25 -4.54
CA SER A 373 0.43 23.40 -5.58
C SER A 373 -0.33 22.07 -5.75
N ILE A 374 -0.28 21.47 -6.94
CA ILE A 374 -0.96 20.20 -7.21
C ILE A 374 -0.26 19.04 -6.47
N GLY A 375 -0.89 18.49 -5.43
CA GLY A 375 -0.35 17.35 -4.68
C GLY A 375 0.86 17.68 -3.78
N GLY A 376 1.09 18.96 -3.48
CA GLY A 376 2.17 19.39 -2.59
C GLY A 376 1.95 19.01 -1.13
N MET A 377 3.03 19.01 -0.37
CA MET A 377 3.08 18.54 1.02
C MET A 377 3.86 19.52 1.89
N PHE A 378 3.46 19.70 3.14
CA PHE A 378 4.25 20.42 4.13
C PHE A 378 4.78 19.45 5.20
N SER A 379 6.07 19.58 5.48
CA SER A 379 6.78 18.79 6.48
C SER A 379 7.47 19.72 7.47
N HIS A 380 7.16 19.58 8.75
CA HIS A 380 7.87 20.28 9.82
C HIS A 380 9.02 19.43 10.34
N VAL A 381 10.24 19.90 10.15
CA VAL A 381 11.48 19.19 10.50
C VAL A 381 12.10 19.84 11.73
N GLN A 382 12.38 19.07 12.77
CA GLN A 382 13.09 19.59 13.93
C GLN A 382 14.59 19.71 13.64
N ASP A 383 15.22 20.73 14.22
CA ASP A 383 16.67 20.83 14.21
C ASP A 383 17.23 20.10 15.44
N THR A 384 17.42 18.80 15.26
CA THR A 384 17.98 17.86 16.23
C THR A 384 19.21 17.21 15.60
N ASP A 385 20.02 16.53 16.41
CA ASP A 385 21.20 15.82 15.90
C ASP A 385 20.86 14.44 15.30
N SER A 386 19.59 14.02 15.34
CA SER A 386 19.10 12.72 14.83
C SER A 386 18.92 12.63 13.31
N GLY A 387 19.41 13.61 12.55
CA GLY A 387 19.34 13.57 11.08
C GLY A 387 17.93 13.76 10.52
N ASP A 388 17.04 14.41 11.27
CA ASP A 388 15.62 14.57 10.91
C ASP A 388 15.44 15.19 9.51
N LEU A 389 16.34 16.07 9.07
CA LEU A 389 16.29 16.65 7.73
C LEU A 389 16.60 15.63 6.62
N THR A 390 17.69 14.87 6.76
CA THR A 390 18.05 13.77 5.85
C THR A 390 16.92 12.76 5.77
N ILE A 391 16.31 12.43 6.91
CA ILE A 391 15.14 11.55 6.97
C ILE A 391 13.97 12.16 6.20
N ALA A 392 13.58 13.41 6.48
CA ALA A 392 12.46 14.06 5.80
C ALA A 392 12.64 14.11 4.28
N PHE A 393 13.85 14.44 3.81
CA PHE A 393 14.20 14.45 2.39
C PHE A 393 14.15 13.04 1.79
N SER A 394 14.69 12.05 2.49
CA SER A 394 14.69 10.65 2.04
C SER A 394 13.28 10.11 1.84
N GLN A 395 12.36 10.39 2.78
CA GLN A 395 10.99 9.88 2.71
C GLN A 395 10.24 10.52 1.55
N CYS A 396 10.41 11.83 1.34
CA CYS A 396 9.81 12.51 0.20
C CYS A 396 10.37 12.00 -1.13
N LEU A 397 11.69 11.82 -1.22
CA LEU A 397 12.36 11.29 -2.41
C LEU A 397 11.92 9.86 -2.75
N ALA A 398 11.78 8.99 -1.74
CA ALA A 398 11.29 7.62 -1.93
C ALA A 398 9.88 7.59 -2.56
N GLY A 399 9.00 8.52 -2.17
CA GLY A 399 7.70 8.69 -2.81
C GLY A 399 7.83 9.13 -4.27
N LEU A 400 8.62 10.17 -4.54
CA LEU A 400 8.81 10.71 -5.89
C LEU A 400 9.38 9.68 -6.87
N LEU A 401 10.35 8.88 -6.45
CA LEU A 401 10.98 7.85 -7.27
C LEU A 401 10.10 6.61 -7.48
N THR A 402 8.95 6.53 -6.81
CA THR A 402 7.98 5.43 -6.96
C THR A 402 6.66 5.88 -7.57
N ILE A 403 6.61 7.09 -8.15
CA ILE A 403 5.46 7.55 -8.94
C ILE A 403 5.33 6.67 -10.18
N SER A 404 4.14 6.06 -10.34
CA SER A 404 3.82 5.23 -11.51
C SER A 404 2.57 5.70 -12.28
N VAL A 405 1.87 6.69 -11.70
CA VAL A 405 0.63 7.28 -12.21
C VAL A 405 0.75 8.79 -12.05
N GLN A 406 0.46 9.51 -13.12
CA GLN A 406 0.46 10.96 -13.19
C GLN A 406 -0.94 11.45 -13.55
N ASP A 407 -1.24 12.71 -13.23
CA ASP A 407 -2.49 13.38 -13.63
C ASP A 407 -3.79 12.59 -13.30
N LEU A 408 -3.83 11.93 -12.14
CA LEU A 408 -5.00 11.17 -11.73
C LEU A 408 -6.18 12.11 -11.45
N GLU A 409 -7.28 11.87 -12.15
CA GLU A 409 -8.55 12.56 -11.93
C GLU A 409 -9.68 11.55 -11.68
N LEU A 410 -10.55 11.86 -10.71
CA LEU A 410 -11.79 11.16 -10.45
C LEU A 410 -12.98 12.05 -10.82
N MET A 411 -13.92 11.48 -11.55
CA MET A 411 -15.13 12.12 -12.04
C MET A 411 -16.34 11.45 -11.39
N VAL A 412 -17.17 12.22 -10.69
CA VAL A 412 -18.38 11.72 -10.03
C VAL A 412 -19.60 12.56 -10.39
N ALA A 413 -20.70 11.91 -10.73
CA ALA A 413 -21.96 12.56 -11.08
C ALA A 413 -23.16 11.83 -10.47
N ALA A 414 -24.17 12.58 -10.04
CA ALA A 414 -25.47 12.01 -9.68
C ALA A 414 -26.16 11.44 -10.92
N VAL A 415 -26.94 10.37 -10.74
CA VAL A 415 -27.77 9.81 -11.81
C VAL A 415 -29.13 10.50 -11.77
N GLY A 416 -29.54 11.11 -12.89
CA GLY A 416 -30.75 11.94 -12.98
C GLY A 416 -32.01 11.19 -12.53
N GLY A 417 -32.75 11.79 -11.59
CA GLY A 417 -33.99 11.23 -11.02
C GLY A 417 -33.80 10.19 -9.90
N GLY A 418 -32.56 9.81 -9.58
CA GLY A 418 -32.24 8.81 -8.55
C GLY A 418 -31.58 9.37 -7.28
N SER A 419 -30.80 10.44 -7.38
CA SER A 419 -30.05 11.05 -6.27
C SER A 419 -29.62 12.50 -6.55
N VAL A 420 -29.13 13.20 -5.52
CA VAL A 420 -28.43 14.49 -5.63
C VAL A 420 -27.13 14.43 -4.83
N ILE A 421 -26.00 14.85 -5.41
CA ILE A 421 -24.76 15.00 -4.64
C ILE A 421 -24.89 16.22 -3.72
N VAL A 422 -24.81 15.98 -2.42
CA VAL A 422 -24.84 17.02 -1.38
C VAL A 422 -23.45 17.57 -1.12
N ASN A 423 -22.47 16.67 -1.04
CA ASN A 423 -21.09 17.01 -0.73
C ASN A 423 -20.12 15.96 -1.28
N VAL A 424 -18.91 16.39 -1.64
CA VAL A 424 -17.80 15.52 -2.02
C VAL A 424 -16.59 15.90 -1.17
N THR A 425 -16.27 15.06 -0.19
CA THR A 425 -15.12 15.23 0.69
C THR A 425 -13.93 14.48 0.11
N ALA A 426 -13.00 15.23 -0.50
CA ALA A 426 -11.75 14.74 -1.07
C ALA A 426 -10.56 15.49 -0.45
N GLY A 427 -10.59 15.68 0.86
CA GLY A 427 -9.56 16.41 1.57
C GLY A 427 -9.15 17.78 0.96
N SER A 428 -7.84 18.03 0.83
CA SER A 428 -7.26 19.24 0.24
C SER A 428 -7.12 19.18 -1.29
N TYR A 429 -7.58 18.09 -1.94
CA TYR A 429 -7.50 17.97 -3.39
C TYR A 429 -8.39 19.01 -4.09
N ARG A 430 -7.89 19.48 -5.24
CA ARG A 430 -8.61 20.46 -6.07
C ARG A 430 -9.86 19.83 -6.65
N ARG A 431 -10.98 20.54 -6.53
CA ARG A 431 -12.29 20.12 -7.03
C ARG A 431 -12.80 21.14 -8.05
N LYS A 432 -13.37 20.65 -9.14
CA LYS A 432 -14.07 21.45 -10.15
C LYS A 432 -15.50 20.97 -10.28
N HIS A 433 -16.43 21.90 -10.38
CA HIS A 433 -17.85 21.63 -10.59
C HIS A 433 -18.24 22.18 -11.96
N ASP A 434 -18.92 21.39 -12.77
CA ASP A 434 -19.47 21.85 -14.03
C ASP A 434 -20.98 22.21 -13.92
N ALA A 435 -21.56 22.73 -15.00
CA ALA A 435 -22.97 23.06 -15.06
C ALA A 435 -23.90 21.82 -15.10
N SER A 436 -23.37 20.62 -15.34
CA SER A 436 -24.12 19.37 -15.41
C SER A 436 -24.27 18.68 -14.05
N GLY A 437 -23.53 19.13 -13.03
CA GLY A 437 -23.46 18.50 -11.72
C GLY A 437 -22.34 17.46 -11.59
N LEU A 438 -21.46 17.35 -12.59
CA LEU A 438 -20.24 16.57 -12.52
C LEU A 438 -19.23 17.26 -11.60
N VAL A 439 -18.68 16.48 -10.68
CA VAL A 439 -17.57 16.90 -9.81
C VAL A 439 -16.31 16.17 -10.26
N THR A 440 -15.28 16.93 -10.61
CA THR A 440 -13.96 16.41 -10.95
C THR A 440 -12.98 16.70 -9.82
N ILE A 441 -12.29 15.67 -9.35
CA ILE A 441 -11.28 15.73 -8.29
C ILE A 441 -9.93 15.44 -8.93
N SER A 442 -9.00 16.39 -8.88
CA SER A 442 -7.65 16.23 -9.40
C SER A 442 -6.69 15.87 -8.26
N PHE A 443 -6.13 14.67 -8.30
CA PHE A 443 -5.18 14.17 -7.30
C PHE A 443 -3.72 14.45 -7.66
N GLY A 444 -3.42 14.64 -8.96
CA GLY A 444 -2.05 14.72 -9.46
C GLY A 444 -1.41 13.33 -9.53
N ASP A 445 -0.18 13.21 -9.06
CA ASP A 445 0.57 11.95 -9.11
C ASP A 445 0.14 10.98 -8.01
N LEU A 446 0.40 9.68 -8.20
CA LEU A 446 0.16 8.62 -7.23
C LEU A 446 1.42 7.75 -7.07
N TYR A 447 1.89 7.58 -5.83
CA TYR A 447 3.01 6.68 -5.53
C TYR A 447 2.57 5.21 -5.64
N ARG A 448 3.52 4.29 -5.81
CA ARG A 448 3.24 2.86 -5.69
C ARG A 448 2.59 2.54 -4.33
N ARG A 449 1.57 1.67 -4.33
CA ARG A 449 0.74 1.32 -3.15
C ARG A 449 -0.02 2.47 -2.50
N GLU A 450 0.03 3.66 -3.08
CA GLU A 450 -0.67 4.80 -2.53
C GLU A 450 -2.18 4.67 -2.76
N VAL A 451 -2.95 5.02 -1.73
CA VAL A 451 -4.41 4.93 -1.73
C VAL A 451 -5.01 6.31 -1.54
N ARG A 452 -6.12 6.57 -2.25
CA ARG A 452 -6.89 7.81 -2.23
C ARG A 452 -8.34 7.51 -1.96
N ASN A 453 -8.85 8.04 -0.84
CA ASN A 453 -10.25 7.92 -0.48
C ASN A 453 -10.99 9.23 -0.73
N VAL A 454 -12.20 9.13 -1.27
CA VAL A 454 -13.16 10.23 -1.43
C VAL A 454 -14.50 9.79 -0.86
N ILE A 455 -15.12 10.62 -0.02
CA ILE A 455 -16.47 10.38 0.48
C ILE A 455 -17.45 11.25 -0.30
N VAL A 456 -18.43 10.61 -0.93
CA VAL A 456 -19.54 11.25 -1.62
C VAL A 456 -20.79 11.12 -0.76
N GLU A 457 -21.37 12.25 -0.39
CA GLU A 457 -22.65 12.34 0.31
C GLU A 457 -23.77 12.60 -0.70
N LEU A 458 -24.75 11.73 -0.73
CA LEU A 458 -25.88 11.73 -1.64
C LEU A 458 -27.17 11.92 -0.86
N HIS A 459 -28.05 12.76 -1.37
CA HIS A 459 -29.44 12.81 -0.98
C HIS A 459 -30.26 11.88 -1.87
N LEU A 460 -30.98 10.95 -1.26
CA LEU A 460 -31.88 10.04 -1.95
C LEU A 460 -33.33 10.46 -1.68
N PRO A 461 -34.12 10.79 -2.72
CA PRO A 461 -35.53 11.17 -2.54
C PRO A 461 -36.37 9.97 -2.09
N ALA A 462 -37.50 10.25 -1.45
CA ALA A 462 -38.46 9.22 -1.04
C ALA A 462 -39.05 8.48 -2.26
N THR A 463 -39.29 7.18 -2.12
CA THR A 463 -39.88 6.31 -3.14
C THR A 463 -40.95 5.40 -2.52
N VAL A 464 -41.93 4.97 -3.31
CA VAL A 464 -43.11 4.26 -2.79
C VAL A 464 -42.95 2.73 -2.84
N SER A 465 -42.13 2.23 -3.76
CA SER A 465 -41.89 0.79 -3.94
C SER A 465 -40.43 0.43 -3.82
N GLU A 466 -40.18 -0.81 -3.40
CA GLU A 466 -38.86 -1.41 -3.42
C GLU A 466 -38.36 -1.58 -4.86
N ARG A 467 -37.11 -1.20 -5.10
CA ARG A 467 -36.50 -1.21 -6.43
C ARG A 467 -34.99 -1.02 -6.35
N ASP A 468 -34.31 -1.45 -7.41
CA ASP A 468 -32.98 -0.97 -7.71
C ASP A 468 -33.02 0.52 -8.08
N ALA A 469 -32.08 1.29 -7.52
CA ALA A 469 -31.90 2.70 -7.82
C ALA A 469 -30.43 2.96 -8.11
N ASP A 470 -30.16 3.44 -9.33
CA ASP A 470 -28.86 3.99 -9.69
C ASP A 470 -28.69 5.36 -9.03
N ILE A 471 -27.61 5.55 -8.28
CA ILE A 471 -27.43 6.70 -7.41
C ILE A 471 -26.14 7.48 -7.66
N LEU A 472 -25.15 6.90 -8.33
CA LEU A 472 -23.88 7.58 -8.58
C LEU A 472 -23.22 6.98 -9.82
N LYS A 473 -22.71 7.84 -10.69
CA LYS A 473 -21.83 7.44 -11.80
C LYS A 473 -20.42 7.92 -11.50
N VAL A 474 -19.45 7.02 -11.62
CA VAL A 474 -18.05 7.27 -11.31
C VAL A 474 -17.16 6.85 -12.47
N SER A 475 -16.08 7.60 -12.71
CA SER A 475 -15.08 7.31 -13.75
C SER A 475 -13.77 7.92 -13.30
N TYR A 476 -12.63 7.43 -13.77
CA TYR A 476 -11.34 8.03 -13.47
C TYR A 476 -10.43 8.00 -14.69
N SER A 477 -9.42 8.85 -14.71
CA SER A 477 -8.41 8.90 -15.77
C SER A 477 -7.05 9.23 -15.18
N TYR A 478 -5.99 8.79 -15.84
CA TYR A 478 -4.62 9.12 -15.46
C TYR A 478 -3.66 8.95 -16.65
N THR A 479 -2.47 9.49 -16.51
CA THR A 479 -1.34 9.29 -17.42
C THR A 479 -0.38 8.27 -16.82
N SER A 480 0.03 7.27 -17.60
CA SER A 480 1.10 6.35 -17.23
C SER A 480 2.31 6.61 -18.12
N SER A 481 3.48 6.75 -17.51
CA SER A 481 4.74 6.88 -18.25
C SER A 481 5.29 5.49 -18.56
N SER A 482 5.74 5.28 -19.80
CA SER A 482 6.45 4.09 -20.25
C SER A 482 7.67 4.50 -21.07
N SER A 483 8.64 3.60 -21.27
CA SER A 483 9.76 3.85 -22.20
C SER A 483 9.33 4.22 -23.63
N ALA A 484 8.11 3.84 -24.03
CA ALA A 484 7.50 4.18 -25.33
C ALA A 484 6.75 5.53 -25.36
N GLY A 485 6.67 6.25 -24.24
CA GLY A 485 5.97 7.54 -24.10
C GLY A 485 4.89 7.55 -23.02
N SER A 486 4.19 8.69 -22.89
CA SER A 486 3.07 8.87 -21.97
C SER A 486 1.76 8.36 -22.57
N LEU A 487 1.11 7.40 -21.93
CA LEU A 487 -0.19 6.87 -22.33
C LEU A 487 -1.28 7.38 -21.38
N GLN A 488 -2.31 8.01 -21.94
CA GLN A 488 -3.48 8.41 -21.17
C GLN A 488 -4.46 7.25 -21.09
N PHE A 489 -4.88 6.92 -19.88
CA PHE A 489 -5.91 5.94 -19.58
C PHE A 489 -7.18 6.65 -19.10
N VAL A 490 -8.33 6.18 -19.58
CA VAL A 490 -9.65 6.60 -19.10
C VAL A 490 -10.45 5.34 -18.78
N ALA A 491 -10.80 5.16 -17.51
CA ALA A 491 -11.62 4.06 -17.05
C ALA A 491 -13.04 4.20 -17.62
N PRO A 492 -13.67 3.12 -18.09
CA PRO A 492 -15.09 3.12 -18.41
C PRO A 492 -15.92 3.56 -17.20
N PRO A 493 -16.97 4.39 -17.39
CA PRO A 493 -17.80 4.82 -16.27
C PRO A 493 -18.54 3.63 -15.62
N GLU A 494 -18.47 3.55 -14.30
CA GLU A 494 -19.17 2.59 -13.47
C GLU A 494 -20.38 3.27 -12.80
N THR A 495 -21.52 2.59 -12.77
CA THR A 495 -22.74 3.08 -12.11
C THR A 495 -22.96 2.29 -10.82
N LEU A 496 -23.10 3.02 -9.71
CA LEU A 496 -23.46 2.47 -8.41
C LEU A 496 -24.98 2.38 -8.26
N THR A 497 -25.45 1.16 -8.02
CA THR A 497 -26.85 0.84 -7.74
C THR A 497 -27.03 0.44 -6.27
N VAL A 498 -28.15 0.82 -5.68
CA VAL A 498 -28.58 0.38 -4.35
C VAL A 498 -30.01 -0.16 -4.39
N TRP A 499 -30.29 -1.14 -3.53
CA TRP A 499 -31.64 -1.65 -3.31
C TRP A 499 -32.40 -0.74 -2.34
N ARG A 500 -33.47 -0.08 -2.81
CA ARG A 500 -34.39 0.69 -1.97
C ARG A 500 -35.38 -0.28 -1.32
N ALA A 501 -35.45 -0.33 0.01
CA ALA A 501 -36.26 -1.30 0.75
C ALA A 501 -36.99 -0.67 1.95
N ASN A 502 -38.09 -1.29 2.37
CA ASN A 502 -38.82 -0.86 3.58
C ASN A 502 -38.07 -1.29 4.84
N MET A 503 -37.04 -0.54 5.20
CA MET A 503 -36.08 -0.86 6.26
C MET A 503 -35.68 0.42 7.00
N ASP A 504 -35.20 0.24 8.23
CA ASP A 504 -34.50 1.29 8.97
C ASP A 504 -33.10 1.55 8.39
N GLU A 505 -32.50 2.66 8.80
CA GLU A 505 -31.14 3.04 8.40
C GLU A 505 -30.11 2.05 8.95
N LEU A 506 -29.27 1.52 8.06
CA LEU A 506 -28.16 0.66 8.43
C LEU A 506 -26.97 1.51 8.92
N PRO A 507 -26.23 1.05 9.94
CA PRO A 507 -25.00 1.72 10.36
C PRO A 507 -23.99 1.76 9.21
N LEU A 508 -23.15 2.80 9.19
CA LEU A 508 -22.11 2.95 8.17
C LEU A 508 -21.12 1.78 8.25
N PRO A 509 -20.58 1.31 7.11
CA PRO A 509 -19.46 0.38 7.10
C PRO A 509 -18.30 0.91 7.95
N MET A 510 -17.67 0.05 8.74
CA MET A 510 -16.64 0.43 9.72
C MET A 510 -15.51 1.24 9.06
N GLU A 511 -15.02 0.85 7.89
CA GLU A 511 -13.95 1.55 7.19
C GLU A 511 -14.35 2.96 6.75
N LEU A 512 -15.62 3.14 6.35
CA LEU A 512 -16.13 4.45 5.97
C LEU A 512 -16.32 5.32 7.22
N HIS A 513 -16.82 4.76 8.31
CA HIS A 513 -16.92 5.45 9.59
C HIS A 513 -15.54 5.91 10.08
N MET A 514 -14.53 5.03 10.03
CA MET A 514 -13.16 5.38 10.43
C MET A 514 -12.59 6.50 9.57
N GLU A 515 -12.86 6.49 8.26
CA GLU A 515 -12.46 7.57 7.37
C GLU A 515 -13.13 8.91 7.72
N GLU A 516 -14.40 8.89 8.13
CA GLU A 516 -15.09 10.10 8.61
C GLU A 516 -14.47 10.65 9.88
N VAL A 517 -14.19 9.79 10.86
CA VAL A 517 -13.52 10.19 12.11
C VAL A 517 -12.16 10.80 11.79
N ARG A 518 -11.41 10.18 10.88
CA ARG A 518 -10.10 10.65 10.42
C ARG A 518 -10.15 12.05 9.80
N LEU A 519 -11.13 12.30 8.92
CA LEU A 519 -11.33 13.60 8.27
C LEU A 519 -11.86 14.66 9.25
N LEU A 520 -12.76 14.27 10.15
CA LEU A 520 -13.30 15.14 11.19
C LEU A 520 -12.22 15.58 12.17
N MET A 521 -11.37 14.66 12.60
CA MET A 521 -10.21 14.94 13.45
C MET A 521 -9.35 16.01 12.79
N ALA A 522 -8.95 15.80 11.55
CA ALA A 522 -8.05 16.74 10.89
C ALA A 522 -8.68 18.11 10.65
N ARG A 523 -10.00 18.20 10.41
CA ARG A 523 -10.72 19.49 10.41
C ARG A 523 -10.72 20.13 11.81
N THR A 524 -10.92 19.34 12.85
CA THR A 524 -10.87 19.79 14.24
C THR A 524 -9.47 20.31 14.61
N MET A 525 -8.41 19.71 14.05
CA MET A 525 -7.03 20.22 14.19
C MET A 525 -6.79 21.56 13.51
N MET A 526 -7.47 21.78 12.39
CA MET A 526 -7.35 22.99 11.56
C MET A 526 -8.27 24.12 11.99
N TRP A 527 -9.26 23.83 12.86
CA TRP A 527 -9.96 24.89 13.57
C TRP A 527 -8.89 25.73 14.24
N PRO A 528 -8.83 27.05 13.98
CA PRO A 528 -7.66 27.83 14.31
C PRO A 528 -7.34 27.54 15.76
N VAL A 529 -6.16 26.97 16.01
CA VAL A 529 -5.52 27.08 17.31
C VAL A 529 -5.51 28.60 17.49
N VAL A 530 -6.46 29.10 18.27
CA VAL A 530 -6.67 30.53 18.41
C VAL A 530 -5.79 30.93 19.57
N GLU A 531 -5.33 32.17 19.56
CA GLU A 531 -4.86 32.91 20.74
C GLU A 531 -5.90 32.97 21.90
N ASP A 532 -6.95 32.13 21.86
CA ASP A 532 -8.12 32.07 22.73
C ASP A 532 -8.21 30.68 23.38
N GLU A 533 -7.83 30.64 24.65
CA GLU A 533 -7.77 29.46 25.52
C GLU A 533 -9.07 28.64 25.51
N LEU A 534 -10.23 29.30 25.42
CA LEU A 534 -11.54 28.63 25.41
C LEU A 534 -11.72 27.75 24.16
N LYS A 535 -11.18 28.17 23.02
CA LYS A 535 -11.27 27.41 21.76
C LYS A 535 -10.32 26.22 21.78
N SER A 536 -9.12 26.37 22.33
CA SER A 536 -8.17 25.26 22.53
C SER A 536 -8.76 24.20 23.47
N GLN A 537 -9.42 24.61 24.56
CA GLN A 537 -10.11 23.69 25.46
C GLN A 537 -11.28 22.96 24.78
N ASN A 538 -12.07 23.64 23.94
CA ASN A 538 -13.16 23.02 23.18
C ASN A 538 -12.65 22.03 22.13
N MET A 539 -11.54 22.35 21.46
CA MET A 539 -10.85 21.46 20.53
C MET A 539 -10.35 20.21 21.25
N LEU A 540 -9.70 20.35 22.41
CA LEU A 540 -9.24 19.22 23.22
C LEU A 540 -10.41 18.33 23.68
N LYS A 541 -11.54 18.91 24.10
CA LYS A 541 -12.76 18.15 24.43
C LYS A 541 -13.33 17.40 23.24
N ALA A 542 -13.34 18.02 22.06
CA ALA A 542 -13.78 17.36 20.83
C ALA A 542 -12.86 16.18 20.48
N ILE A 543 -11.54 16.36 20.57
CA ILE A 543 -10.56 15.29 20.35
C ILE A 543 -10.73 14.16 21.38
N GLN A 544 -10.94 14.48 22.65
CA GLN A 544 -11.21 13.48 23.70
C GLN A 544 -12.47 12.67 23.41
N SER A 545 -13.57 13.33 23.03
CA SER A 545 -14.81 12.64 22.65
C SER A 545 -14.62 11.70 21.46
N MET A 546 -13.86 12.12 20.44
CA MET A 546 -13.54 11.26 19.30
C MET A 546 -12.62 10.09 19.67
N LEU A 547 -11.81 10.23 20.72
CA LEU A 547 -10.86 9.19 21.13
C LEU A 547 -11.58 7.95 21.66
N GLU A 548 -12.72 8.15 22.34
CA GLU A 548 -13.59 7.07 22.83
C GLU A 548 -14.16 6.23 21.66
N ASP A 549 -14.49 6.87 20.53
CA ASP A 549 -14.98 6.19 19.32
C ASP A 549 -13.87 5.39 18.58
N VAL A 550 -12.61 5.81 18.73
CA VAL A 550 -11.44 5.23 18.03
C VAL A 550 -10.85 4.01 18.76
N GLU A 551 -11.20 3.79 20.03
CA GLU A 551 -10.55 2.82 20.93
C GLU A 551 -10.54 1.35 20.47
N LEU A 552 -11.30 1.01 19.42
CA LEU A 552 -11.41 -0.34 18.88
C LEU A 552 -10.99 -0.49 17.40
N GLY A 553 -10.68 0.61 16.69
CA GLY A 553 -10.67 0.62 15.21
C GLY A 553 -9.33 0.93 14.51
N ASP A 554 -8.54 1.88 15.03
CA ASP A 554 -7.28 2.32 14.38
C ASP A 554 -6.24 2.79 15.43
N PRO A 555 -5.26 1.95 15.78
CA PRO A 555 -4.21 2.28 16.75
C PRO A 555 -3.35 3.48 16.35
N LEU A 556 -3.12 3.67 15.04
CA LEU A 556 -2.27 4.76 14.53
C LEU A 556 -2.99 6.12 14.64
N LEU A 557 -4.29 6.13 14.33
CA LEU A 557 -5.17 7.27 14.60
C LEU A 557 -5.13 7.67 16.07
N ARG A 558 -5.21 6.70 16.99
CA ARG A 558 -5.12 6.95 18.44
C ARG A 558 -3.79 7.59 18.84
N ILE A 559 -2.65 7.08 18.36
CA ILE A 559 -1.33 7.62 18.72
C ILE A 559 -1.22 9.09 18.23
N GLU A 560 -1.68 9.39 17.01
CA GLU A 560 -1.67 10.77 16.49
C GLU A 560 -2.53 11.71 17.35
N MET A 561 -3.70 11.24 17.81
CA MET A 561 -4.58 12.03 18.68
C MET A 561 -3.92 12.33 20.03
N LEU A 562 -3.28 11.32 20.64
CA LEU A 562 -2.59 11.47 21.92
C LEU A 562 -1.40 12.44 21.82
N GLU A 563 -0.63 12.38 20.73
CA GLU A 563 0.50 13.29 20.53
C GLU A 563 0.04 14.74 20.32
N LEU A 564 -0.99 14.97 19.50
CA LEU A 564 -1.53 16.32 19.35
C LEU A 564 -2.08 16.85 20.67
N MET A 565 -2.82 16.04 21.42
CA MET A 565 -3.31 16.42 22.74
C MET A 565 -2.16 16.82 23.67
N GLU A 566 -1.03 16.13 23.59
CA GLU A 566 0.15 16.46 24.38
C GLU A 566 0.77 17.80 23.94
N LEU A 567 0.90 18.04 22.63
CA LEU A 567 1.39 19.31 22.09
C LEU A 567 0.48 20.51 22.44
N CYS A 568 -0.81 20.27 22.65
CA CYS A 568 -1.79 21.30 23.00
C CYS A 568 -1.96 21.53 24.51
N LYS A 569 -1.46 20.66 25.39
CA LYS A 569 -1.61 20.76 26.85
C LYS A 569 -0.57 21.65 27.53
N THR A 570 0.57 21.88 26.90
CA THR A 570 1.68 22.60 27.54
C THR A 570 1.37 24.10 27.59
N GLU A 571 0.87 24.56 28.74
CA GLU A 571 0.83 25.97 29.10
C GLU A 571 2.27 26.47 29.26
N GLU A 572 2.78 27.25 28.28
CA GLU A 572 3.49 28.52 28.53
C GLU A 572 4.47 29.00 27.44
N THR A 573 4.62 28.36 26.26
CA THR A 573 5.48 28.96 25.21
C THR A 573 4.82 29.15 23.84
N CYS A 574 5.04 30.32 23.23
CA CYS A 574 4.75 30.62 21.81
C CYS A 574 5.37 29.55 20.89
N MET A 575 6.52 29.01 21.27
CA MET A 575 7.23 27.96 20.53
C MET A 575 6.48 26.62 20.50
N GLU A 576 5.80 26.21 21.58
CA GLU A 576 4.98 25.00 21.61
C GLU A 576 3.71 25.17 20.79
N HIS A 577 3.10 26.36 20.83
CA HIS A 577 2.01 26.70 19.93
C HIS A 577 2.44 26.55 18.47
N CYS A 578 3.58 27.14 18.07
CA CYS A 578 4.16 26.98 16.73
C CYS A 578 4.34 25.51 16.31
N ARG A 579 4.76 24.63 17.24
CA ARG A 579 4.90 23.19 16.97
C ARG A 579 3.55 22.50 16.76
N ALA A 580 2.54 22.82 17.58
CA ALA A 580 1.18 22.30 17.39
C ALA A 580 0.59 22.72 16.03
N TYR A 581 0.77 23.98 15.62
CA TYR A 581 0.37 24.42 14.27
C TYR A 581 1.12 23.66 13.18
N ALA A 582 2.44 23.52 13.33
CA ALA A 582 3.25 22.85 12.32
C ALA A 582 2.87 21.37 12.19
N TYR A 583 2.59 20.70 13.30
CA TYR A 583 2.05 19.33 13.34
C TYR A 583 0.73 19.24 12.58
N ALA A 584 -0.22 20.11 12.94
CA ALA A 584 -1.56 20.11 12.39
C ALA A 584 -1.53 20.37 10.87
N TYR A 585 -0.75 21.36 10.41
CA TYR A 585 -0.58 21.65 8.98
C TYR A 585 0.12 20.50 8.23
N SER A 586 1.11 19.85 8.85
CA SER A 586 1.77 18.67 8.26
C SER A 586 0.77 17.50 8.15
N SER A 587 -0.16 17.36 9.11
CA SER A 587 -1.23 16.36 9.04
C SER A 587 -2.25 16.67 7.95
N GLU A 588 -2.68 17.92 7.81
CA GLU A 588 -3.60 18.35 6.75
C GLU A 588 -2.99 18.14 5.36
N SER A 589 -1.79 18.68 5.14
CA SER A 589 -1.11 18.64 3.83
C SER A 589 -0.74 17.23 3.39
N SER A 590 -0.61 16.26 4.31
CA SER A 590 -0.43 14.84 4.00
C SER A 590 -1.62 14.15 3.31
N HIS A 591 -2.54 14.95 2.76
CA HIS A 591 -3.89 14.57 2.37
C HIS A 591 -4.57 13.74 3.44
N TYR A 592 -4.36 14.19 4.67
CA TYR A 592 -4.84 13.52 5.86
C TYR A 592 -4.36 12.05 5.93
N ARG A 593 -3.04 11.82 6.02
CA ARG A 593 -2.38 10.49 6.16
C ARG A 593 -2.31 9.61 4.92
N GLN A 594 -2.72 10.12 3.76
CA GLN A 594 -2.57 9.37 2.52
C GLN A 594 -1.18 9.55 1.90
N ARG A 595 -0.35 10.44 2.46
CA ARG A 595 1.08 10.59 2.17
C ARG A 595 1.90 10.72 3.45
N PHE A 596 3.19 10.48 3.32
CA PHE A 596 4.14 10.79 4.37
C PHE A 596 4.40 12.30 4.46
N THR A 597 4.37 12.85 5.67
CA THR A 597 4.92 14.16 6.02
C THR A 597 5.70 14.04 7.33
N MET A 598 6.80 14.79 7.47
CA MET A 598 7.48 14.92 8.75
C MET A 598 6.62 15.81 9.67
N ARG A 599 6.37 15.38 10.91
CA ARG A 599 5.49 16.08 11.85
C ARG A 599 6.18 16.46 13.16
N GLY A 600 7.51 16.39 13.21
CA GLY A 600 8.27 16.68 14.42
C GLY A 600 8.78 15.42 15.11
N ARG A 601 8.49 15.26 16.42
CA ARG A 601 9.03 14.15 17.24
C ARG A 601 8.42 12.80 16.82
N ASN A 602 9.06 11.71 17.25
CA ASN A 602 8.50 10.35 17.26
C ASN A 602 8.32 9.64 15.89
N MET A 603 9.28 9.83 15.00
CA MET A 603 9.32 9.22 13.67
C MET A 603 9.29 7.68 13.63
N GLU A 604 9.67 6.99 14.70
CA GLU A 604 9.67 5.52 14.71
C GLU A 604 8.28 4.92 14.94
N MET A 605 7.38 5.65 15.62
CA MET A 605 6.03 5.15 15.92
C MET A 605 4.95 5.70 15.00
N LEU A 606 5.15 6.87 14.39
CA LEU A 606 4.09 7.63 13.69
C LEU A 606 4.33 7.78 12.18
N ARG A 607 4.56 6.65 11.50
CA ARG A 607 4.62 6.59 10.03
C ARG A 607 3.29 6.11 9.47
N LEU A 608 2.30 7.00 9.56
CA LEU A 608 0.90 6.77 9.16
C LEU A 608 0.75 6.38 7.68
N PHE A 609 1.74 6.73 6.87
CA PHE A 609 1.94 6.23 5.52
C PHE A 609 3.42 5.86 5.36
N ALA A 610 3.68 4.63 4.97
CA ALA A 610 5.01 4.13 4.65
C ALA A 610 4.91 3.07 3.55
N THR A 611 5.77 3.19 2.55
CA THR A 611 6.00 2.14 1.55
C THR A 611 7.31 1.40 1.89
N PRO A 612 7.54 0.17 1.37
CA PRO A 612 8.81 -0.52 1.57
C PRO A 612 10.03 0.31 1.14
N ARG A 613 9.91 1.07 0.03
CA ARG A 613 10.94 2.01 -0.43
C ARG A 613 11.20 3.11 0.59
N MET A 614 10.15 3.65 1.21
CA MET A 614 10.28 4.63 2.29
C MET A 614 10.95 4.02 3.53
N ASP A 615 10.62 2.78 3.91
CA ASP A 615 11.26 2.07 5.03
C ASP A 615 12.75 1.85 4.79
N MET A 616 13.09 1.41 3.58
CA MET A 616 14.48 1.24 3.17
C MET A 616 15.24 2.57 3.19
N TYR A 617 14.67 3.64 2.63
CA TYR A 617 15.31 4.96 2.62
C TYR A 617 15.46 5.55 4.01
N LEU A 618 14.55 5.25 4.95
CA LEU A 618 14.68 5.65 6.35
C LEU A 618 15.96 5.05 6.96
N GLU A 619 16.15 3.74 6.82
CA GLU A 619 17.32 3.05 7.37
C GLU A 619 18.62 3.46 6.69
N GLN A 620 18.59 3.66 5.37
CA GLN A 620 19.73 4.19 4.62
C GLN A 620 20.07 5.62 5.06
N ALA A 621 19.07 6.48 5.27
CA ALA A 621 19.27 7.87 5.69
C ALA A 621 19.84 7.98 7.10
N LYS A 622 19.39 7.14 8.04
CA LYS A 622 19.95 7.08 9.41
C LYS A 622 21.44 6.73 9.36
N LYS A 623 21.80 5.63 8.68
CA LYS A 623 23.20 5.19 8.55
C LYS A 623 24.07 6.23 7.87
N PHE A 624 23.56 6.86 6.82
CA PHE A 624 24.30 7.88 6.07
C PHE A 624 24.47 9.19 6.84
N HIS A 625 23.49 9.56 7.67
CA HIS A 625 23.63 10.72 8.55
C HIS A 625 24.74 10.49 9.59
N ASP A 626 24.80 9.29 10.17
CA ASP A 626 25.83 8.92 11.15
C ASP A 626 27.23 8.83 10.52
N ASP A 627 27.32 8.29 9.29
CA ASP A 627 28.56 8.23 8.51
C ASP A 627 28.31 8.56 7.03
N PRO A 628 28.53 9.82 6.61
CA PRO A 628 28.35 10.28 5.22
C PRO A 628 29.32 9.66 4.20
N THR A 629 30.30 8.87 4.66
CA THR A 629 31.21 8.10 3.79
C THR A 629 30.67 6.72 3.44
N THR A 630 29.61 6.27 4.13
CA THR A 630 28.94 4.99 3.87
C THR A 630 28.48 4.94 2.40
N PRO A 631 28.83 3.88 1.64
CA PRO A 631 28.31 3.67 0.31
C PRO A 631 26.78 3.62 0.34
N LEU A 632 26.14 4.41 -0.51
CA LEU A 632 24.70 4.40 -0.70
C LEU A 632 24.36 3.77 -2.04
N PRO A 633 23.45 2.79 -2.10
CA PRO A 633 22.92 2.30 -3.37
C PRO A 633 22.15 3.43 -4.08
N SER A 634 22.11 3.42 -5.41
CA SER A 634 21.24 4.28 -6.21
C SER A 634 19.78 3.78 -6.16
N ALA A 635 18.84 4.53 -6.74
CA ALA A 635 17.46 4.08 -6.85
C ALA A 635 17.30 2.85 -7.77
N ASP A 636 18.17 2.73 -8.78
CA ASP A 636 18.21 1.58 -9.70
C ASP A 636 18.72 0.33 -8.96
N ASP A 637 19.79 0.44 -8.17
CA ASP A 637 20.33 -0.68 -7.38
C ASP A 637 19.27 -1.23 -6.40
N ASP A 638 18.60 -0.33 -5.69
CA ASP A 638 17.51 -0.68 -4.78
C ASP A 638 16.31 -1.33 -5.51
N LEU A 639 16.02 -0.89 -6.75
CA LEU A 639 14.97 -1.49 -7.57
C LEU A 639 15.35 -2.92 -7.99
N GLU A 640 16.61 -3.13 -8.37
CA GLU A 640 17.11 -4.47 -8.70
C GLU A 640 17.02 -5.40 -7.48
N GLU A 641 17.32 -4.91 -6.28
CA GLU A 641 17.14 -5.66 -5.04
C GLU A 641 15.66 -5.95 -4.76
N GLU A 642 14.76 -4.98 -4.93
CA GLU A 642 13.30 -5.17 -4.77
C GLU A 642 12.74 -6.21 -5.75
N ILE A 643 13.22 -6.21 -7.01
CA ILE A 643 12.83 -7.20 -8.03
C ILE A 643 13.44 -8.57 -7.69
N GLY A 644 14.70 -8.62 -7.25
CA GLY A 644 15.40 -9.85 -6.86
C GLY A 644 14.79 -10.53 -5.63
N ALA A 645 14.32 -9.74 -4.65
CA ALA A 645 13.60 -10.21 -3.47
C ALA A 645 12.19 -10.74 -3.79
N HIS A 646 11.65 -10.39 -4.96
CA HIS A 646 10.37 -10.84 -5.48
C HIS A 646 10.53 -11.45 -6.89
N PRO A 647 11.06 -12.69 -7.01
CA PRO A 647 11.54 -13.28 -8.27
C PRO A 647 10.46 -13.64 -9.31
N ILE A 648 9.32 -12.97 -9.34
CA ILE A 648 8.18 -13.27 -10.21
C ILE A 648 8.21 -12.48 -11.54
N HIS A 649 9.12 -11.53 -11.75
CA HIS A 649 9.16 -10.71 -12.98
C HIS A 649 10.33 -10.93 -13.95
N VAL A 650 11.22 -11.90 -13.71
CA VAL A 650 12.40 -12.10 -14.58
C VAL A 650 12.02 -12.72 -15.94
N ALA A 651 10.95 -13.51 -16.01
CA ALA A 651 10.60 -14.24 -17.23
C ALA A 651 10.09 -13.33 -18.38
N SER A 652 9.37 -12.23 -18.09
CA SER A 652 8.82 -11.41 -19.17
C SER A 652 9.85 -10.47 -19.79
N ARG A 653 10.84 -10.00 -19.02
CA ARG A 653 11.87 -9.08 -19.51
C ARG A 653 12.98 -9.81 -20.29
N GLU A 654 13.36 -11.01 -19.87
CA GLU A 654 14.32 -11.84 -20.63
C GLU A 654 13.74 -12.32 -21.97
N GLU A 655 12.45 -12.65 -22.04
CA GLU A 655 11.77 -13.01 -23.29
C GLU A 655 11.61 -11.81 -24.24
N GLU A 656 11.39 -10.61 -23.70
CA GLU A 656 11.26 -9.38 -24.47
C GLU A 656 12.62 -8.88 -24.99
N ILE A 657 13.69 -9.01 -24.19
CA ILE A 657 15.08 -8.79 -24.61
C ILE A 657 15.50 -9.82 -25.66
N LYS A 658 15.14 -11.11 -25.51
CA LYS A 658 15.38 -12.14 -26.55
C LYS A 658 14.63 -11.85 -27.86
N ARG A 659 13.42 -11.30 -27.80
CA ARG A 659 12.67 -10.89 -28.99
C ARG A 659 13.28 -9.67 -29.69
N LEU A 660 13.88 -8.76 -28.95
CA LEU A 660 14.51 -7.54 -29.48
C LEU A 660 15.98 -7.74 -29.92
N SER A 661 16.59 -8.89 -29.59
CA SER A 661 17.99 -9.19 -29.92
C SER A 661 18.19 -10.09 -31.16
N LEU A 662 17.11 -10.43 -31.88
CA LEU A 662 17.20 -11.17 -33.14
C LEU A 662 17.38 -10.18 -34.30
N ASP A 663 18.61 -9.72 -34.51
CA ASP A 663 19.15 -9.32 -35.82
C ASP A 663 20.66 -9.05 -35.71
N VAL A 664 21.44 -10.09 -35.36
CA VAL A 664 22.86 -10.19 -35.73
C VAL A 664 23.18 -11.66 -35.95
N GLU A 665 23.10 -12.13 -37.20
CA GLU A 665 23.77 -13.36 -37.63
C GLU A 665 25.22 -13.04 -38.02
N ASP A 666 26.18 -13.76 -37.45
CA ASP A 666 27.29 -14.40 -38.19
C ASP A 666 27.94 -15.49 -37.30
N PRO A 667 28.65 -16.49 -37.85
CA PRO A 667 28.49 -17.90 -37.52
C PRO A 667 29.76 -18.44 -36.86
N THR A 668 29.86 -19.78 -36.76
CA THR A 668 30.97 -20.59 -36.17
C THR A 668 30.77 -20.82 -34.67
N THR A 669 30.79 -22.03 -34.11
CA THR A 669 31.46 -23.31 -34.44
C THR A 669 30.66 -24.51 -33.92
N MET A 670 30.90 -25.66 -34.54
CA MET A 670 30.32 -27.00 -34.28
C MET A 670 30.81 -27.69 -32.98
N ASP A 671 30.15 -28.83 -32.71
CA ASP A 671 30.53 -30.04 -31.93
C ASP A 671 29.90 -30.16 -30.52
N ALA A 672 28.89 -31.03 -30.30
CA ALA A 672 28.91 -32.51 -30.07
C ALA A 672 29.57 -32.87 -28.71
N GLU A 673 29.05 -33.66 -27.76
CA GLU A 673 28.19 -34.86 -27.75
C GLU A 673 27.45 -35.02 -26.38
N ASP A 674 26.45 -35.90 -26.36
CA ASP A 674 25.62 -36.41 -25.24
C ASP A 674 26.23 -37.71 -24.63
N PRO A 675 25.48 -38.57 -23.90
CA PRO A 675 25.08 -38.63 -22.48
C PRO A 675 25.85 -39.70 -21.66
N THR A 676 25.56 -39.87 -20.36
CA THR A 676 25.10 -41.17 -19.79
C THR A 676 24.80 -41.14 -18.27
N ILE A 677 23.67 -41.76 -17.92
CA ILE A 677 23.23 -42.22 -16.59
C ILE A 677 23.74 -43.69 -16.42
N PRO A 678 23.84 -44.27 -15.20
CA PRO A 678 22.74 -45.16 -14.80
C PRO A 678 22.42 -45.23 -13.29
N LEU A 679 21.18 -45.65 -13.06
CA LEU A 679 20.52 -46.03 -11.81
C LEU A 679 21.15 -47.26 -11.12
N SER A 680 20.95 -47.38 -9.81
CA SER A 680 20.84 -48.69 -9.14
C SER A 680 19.80 -48.70 -8.03
N SER A 681 18.87 -49.64 -8.17
CA SER A 681 17.79 -50.07 -7.30
C SER A 681 18.26 -50.86 -6.06
N HIS A 682 17.54 -50.76 -4.93
CA HIS A 682 17.25 -51.93 -4.09
C HIS A 682 15.99 -51.74 -3.23
N SER A 683 15.11 -52.74 -3.32
CA SER A 683 13.88 -52.98 -2.59
C SER A 683 14.11 -53.64 -1.22
N ARG A 684 13.27 -53.33 -0.21
CA ARG A 684 12.60 -54.34 0.65
C ARG A 684 11.56 -53.77 1.64
N GLU A 685 10.35 -54.28 1.43
CA GLU A 685 9.18 -54.56 2.28
C GLU A 685 9.11 -54.24 3.80
N ALA A 686 7.97 -53.62 4.12
CA ALA A 686 6.98 -53.96 5.16
C ALA A 686 7.31 -53.77 6.65
N SER A 687 6.61 -52.82 7.30
CA SER A 687 5.59 -53.14 8.33
C SER A 687 4.89 -51.90 8.92
N SER A 688 3.56 -52.02 9.02
CA SER A 688 2.72 -51.54 10.13
C SER A 688 2.50 -50.03 10.37
N ARG A 689 1.40 -49.56 9.77
CA ARG A 689 0.21 -48.97 10.45
C ARG A 689 0.39 -47.82 11.47
N ARG A 690 -0.32 -46.74 11.13
CA ARG A 690 -0.96 -45.69 11.96
C ARG A 690 -0.06 -44.55 12.43
N ASN A 691 -0.18 -43.39 11.78
CA ASN A 691 -0.94 -42.26 12.32
C ASN A 691 -0.84 -41.05 11.40
N ALA A 692 -2.00 -40.55 11.01
CA ALA A 692 -2.20 -39.36 10.23
C ALA A 692 -3.20 -38.47 10.98
N ASN A 693 -2.89 -37.19 11.28
CA ASN A 693 -3.83 -36.05 11.12
C ASN A 693 -3.27 -34.71 11.65
N PHE A 694 -3.01 -33.72 10.78
CA PHE A 694 -3.07 -32.30 11.22
C PHE A 694 -3.85 -31.32 10.34
N PHE A 695 -3.91 -31.40 9.01
CA PHE A 695 -4.76 -30.47 8.22
C PHE A 695 -5.83 -31.23 7.45
N ASN A 696 -7.10 -31.12 7.86
CA ASN A 696 -8.25 -31.51 7.05
C ASN A 696 -9.50 -31.10 7.83
N MET A 697 -10.04 -29.91 7.53
CA MET A 697 -11.38 -29.52 7.97
C MET A 697 -11.75 -28.22 7.26
N PHE A 698 -12.51 -28.28 6.16
CA PHE A 698 -13.60 -27.33 5.87
C PHE A 698 -14.61 -27.94 4.86
N THR A 699 -15.89 -27.95 5.28
CA THR A 699 -17.18 -28.17 4.55
C THR A 699 -17.77 -29.60 4.40
N ARG A 700 -18.95 -29.82 5.02
CA ARG A 700 -20.29 -29.86 4.39
C ARG A 700 -21.41 -30.16 5.41
N ARG A 701 -22.44 -29.31 5.48
CA ARG A 701 -23.85 -29.71 5.74
C ARG A 701 -24.56 -29.78 4.38
N PRO A 702 -25.44 -30.76 4.09
CA PRO A 702 -26.10 -30.84 2.80
C PRO A 702 -27.19 -29.77 2.65
N PHE A 703 -27.11 -28.96 1.59
CA PHE A 703 -28.25 -28.24 1.01
C PHE A 703 -28.85 -29.11 -0.10
N PHE A 704 -30.04 -29.65 0.14
CA PHE A 704 -31.09 -29.88 -0.86
C PHE A 704 -32.42 -29.99 -0.11
N ARG A 705 -33.09 -28.85 0.06
CA ARG A 705 -34.51 -28.67 -0.22
C ARG A 705 -34.83 -27.19 -0.32
#